data_AF-A0A7W2A2U1-F1
#
_entry.id   AF-A0A7W2A2U1-F1
#
_cell.length_a   1.000
_cell.length_b   1.000
_cell.length_c   1.000
_cell.angle_alpha   90.00
_cell.angle_beta   90.00
_cell.angle_gamma   90.00
#
_symmetry.space_group_name_H-M   'P 1'
#
loop_
_entity.id
_entity.type
_entity.pdbx_description
1 polymer ?
#
loop_
_entity_poly.entity_id
_entity_poly.type
_entity_poly.pdbx_seq_one_letter_code
_entity_poly.pdbx_strand_id
1 'polypeptide(L)'
;MFRFRSLWPALLLMVAAAHAETLPDYQPPAYRQVCAMTEVLDAPGGRRIGQVPAGTRVTIGDLRFDGSGRDYLRITDGALQGFAAVDRMAHFCDFGQRQNAGAPRFLAPPNSCHVIVASRRTIPEVQTYARENSAYLPLMSVFQSVNGWYAISIGPISLKAVGQVLGPGSPLPDDAYCTTGANYVGILDRRGDVFDALSPTPPDDQTERWRWNCQNGKTADCLNYTRAAWDSRPHDDALIAELTRFDLLGCMGGLPLHCEELIKPELGGWIEKAASISQQEDANFPPRMEPELGKVSCDAGRLDGCLYLGRPELQFKTGDRAEYLTALQAYLQMCRQVRGWVCAELVQLIGMKAEVVGSPFAPDDQYALAQILTPTCARDADQGVCSRAYAGYAAFLNGADNRGAPPDENRLATAFAALSDGCAAGNVTACVAISNQRSRADAATRRRAAAKAIALCQQPGADAPGCSDLASTLPADLPETAGPALARYEEYAEACRTVSTRYASDACNSALHAYRQAKAAADMSVAEKLLRENCRSDRIAGCAALARLFEPREAGAEGATTADPGQPEQRLAALQKGCKAGAQAMGNCASLGYLQEQRGDFAAASAAYALGCTSAMFIRDPSYQGDQACFWGGEHAMRNTRDYATARRYLTFICDSDDWEMTPSACTSLGKMEAAGQGAPVNAAAAMAQFERACFHDRAETWDGEGCLLYGQLIVANRDRLDWNDIPYGVTIAAPGHKTPPEITAYGLSRASHAFLRACRQTDGADQQPACAANWALLTAWSRGDYPRLPRTCRVQNAAGRVISEKPCQYFVFHVLEFDDDGQAGLYVWPDGDRTVTRDSKGKRYLNGAEVGGHSVENGWECWTNAASGNRFCADQPEEAGEY
;
A
#
# COMPACT_ATOMS: atom_id res chain seq x y z
N MET A 1 68.76 55.84 28.76
CA MET A 1 67.63 55.86 27.81
C MET A 1 67.91 54.82 26.74
N PHE A 2 67.13 53.81 26.38
CA PHE A 2 65.86 53.22 26.82
C PHE A 2 65.88 51.76 26.26
N ARG A 3 65.87 50.74 27.14
CA ARG A 3 64.83 49.68 27.31
C ARG A 3 64.66 48.61 26.22
N PHE A 4 65.05 47.38 26.61
CA PHE A 4 64.28 46.12 26.60
C PHE A 4 62.96 46.05 25.79
N ARG A 5 62.82 45.01 24.94
CA ARG A 5 61.81 43.95 25.11
C ARG A 5 62.02 42.75 24.16
N SER A 6 62.01 41.59 24.82
CA SER A 6 61.76 40.22 24.37
C SER A 6 60.65 40.04 23.34
N LEU A 7 60.88 39.19 22.34
CA LEU A 7 59.84 38.45 21.61
C LEU A 7 60.28 36.99 21.47
N TRP A 8 59.55 36.13 22.17
CA TRP A 8 59.56 34.67 22.07
C TRP A 8 59.03 34.19 20.71
N PRO A 9 59.39 32.96 20.28
CA PRO A 9 58.93 32.39 19.02
C PRO A 9 57.47 31.96 19.16
N ALA A 10 56.61 32.48 18.29
CA ALA A 10 55.30 31.88 18.06
C ALA A 10 55.51 30.58 17.25
N LEU A 11 55.69 29.47 17.97
CA LEU A 11 55.51 28.14 17.42
C LEU A 11 54.01 28.02 17.07
N LEU A 12 53.67 28.27 15.81
CA LEU A 12 52.37 27.90 15.25
C LEU A 12 52.26 26.38 15.30
N LEU A 13 51.68 25.88 16.39
CA LEU A 13 51.01 24.57 16.41
C LEU A 13 49.91 24.65 15.35
N MET A 14 50.21 24.18 14.14
CA MET A 14 49.18 23.80 13.19
C MET A 14 48.34 22.73 13.88
N VAL A 15 47.18 23.15 14.38
CA VAL A 15 46.10 22.22 14.72
C VAL A 15 45.79 21.50 13.42
N ALA A 16 46.27 20.27 13.28
CA ALA A 16 45.76 19.35 12.29
C ALA A 16 44.27 19.18 12.62
N ALA A 17 43.43 19.97 11.95
CA ALA A 17 42.02 19.64 11.81
C ALA A 17 41.99 18.19 11.32
N ALA A 18 41.37 17.31 12.11
CA ALA A 18 41.12 15.94 11.71
C ALA A 18 40.51 16.00 10.31
N HIS A 19 41.19 15.45 9.31
CA HIS A 19 40.65 15.36 7.96
C HIS A 19 39.27 14.70 8.08
N ALA A 20 38.22 15.46 7.77
CA ALA A 20 36.87 14.94 7.72
C ALA A 20 36.89 13.75 6.75
N GLU A 21 36.62 12.56 7.27
CA GLU A 21 36.50 11.36 6.46
C GLU A 21 35.47 11.62 5.35
N THR A 22 35.84 11.36 4.10
CA THR A 22 34.88 11.47 3.00
C THR A 22 33.92 10.30 3.10
N LEU A 23 32.66 10.59 3.44
CA LEU A 23 31.60 9.58 3.47
C LEU A 23 31.37 9.02 2.06
N PRO A 24 31.06 7.72 1.92
CA PRO A 24 30.64 7.17 0.64
C PRO A 24 29.29 7.77 0.22
N ASP A 25 29.04 7.80 -1.08
CA ASP A 25 27.72 8.17 -1.60
C ASP A 25 26.65 7.17 -1.14
N TYR A 26 25.46 7.68 -0.84
CA TYR A 26 24.28 6.85 -0.61
C TYR A 26 24.03 5.93 -1.81
N GLN A 27 23.73 4.65 -1.55
CA GLN A 27 23.35 3.67 -2.55
C GLN A 27 21.82 3.44 -2.55
N PRO A 28 21.09 3.97 -3.55
CA PRO A 28 19.66 3.72 -3.72
C PRO A 28 19.31 2.24 -3.92
N PRO A 29 18.03 1.85 -3.69
CA PRO A 29 17.52 0.51 -3.98
C PRO A 29 17.73 0.06 -5.43
N ALA A 30 17.86 1.01 -6.38
CA ALA A 30 18.11 0.72 -7.79
C ALA A 30 19.47 0.06 -8.07
N TYR A 31 20.41 0.13 -7.13
CA TYR A 31 21.77 -0.34 -7.35
C TYR A 31 22.01 -1.70 -6.70
N ARG A 32 22.78 -2.52 -7.41
CA ARG A 32 23.41 -3.74 -6.91
C ARG A 32 24.91 -3.68 -7.15
N GLN A 33 25.66 -4.41 -6.35
CA GLN A 33 27.06 -4.69 -6.53
C GLN A 33 27.23 -6.12 -7.03
N VAL A 34 28.09 -6.30 -8.02
CA VAL A 34 28.46 -7.61 -8.54
C VAL A 34 29.52 -8.20 -7.62
N CYS A 35 29.25 -9.32 -6.94
CA CYS A 35 30.15 -9.84 -5.89
C CYS A 35 31.22 -10.81 -6.40
N ALA A 36 31.08 -11.29 -7.63
CA ALA A 36 32.07 -12.12 -8.32
C ALA A 36 31.98 -11.83 -9.82
N MET A 37 33.03 -12.14 -10.59
CA MET A 37 32.99 -12.02 -12.05
C MET A 37 31.72 -12.69 -12.61
N THR A 38 30.84 -11.90 -13.22
CA THR A 38 29.48 -12.35 -13.58
C THR A 38 29.24 -12.20 -15.07
N GLU A 39 28.66 -13.24 -15.68
CA GLU A 39 28.28 -13.22 -17.09
C GLU A 39 27.02 -12.38 -17.29
N VAL A 40 27.01 -11.61 -18.38
CA VAL A 40 25.84 -10.86 -18.81
C VAL A 40 25.30 -11.51 -20.07
N LEU A 41 24.01 -11.83 -20.05
CA LEU A 41 23.30 -12.55 -21.09
C LEU A 41 22.35 -11.60 -21.86
N ASP A 42 22.06 -11.91 -23.12
CA ASP A 42 21.04 -11.16 -23.90
C ASP A 42 19.60 -11.42 -23.43
N ALA A 43 19.36 -12.60 -22.85
CA ALA A 43 18.12 -13.01 -22.19
C ALA A 43 18.45 -13.92 -20.99
N PRO A 44 17.53 -14.16 -20.05
CA PRO A 44 17.72 -15.14 -18.97
C PRO A 44 18.08 -16.53 -19.52
N GLY A 45 19.23 -17.07 -19.13
CA GLY A 45 19.76 -18.33 -19.67
C GLY A 45 20.17 -18.28 -21.16
N GLY A 46 20.22 -17.09 -21.76
CA GLY A 46 20.55 -16.86 -23.16
C GLY A 46 22.04 -16.86 -23.45
N ARG A 47 22.43 -16.24 -24.58
CA ARG A 47 23.82 -16.18 -25.00
C ARG A 47 24.56 -15.12 -24.21
N ARG A 48 25.78 -15.44 -23.80
CA ARG A 48 26.68 -14.48 -23.20
C ARG A 48 27.01 -13.34 -24.18
N ILE A 49 26.75 -12.11 -23.75
CA ILE A 49 27.07 -10.87 -24.47
C ILE A 49 28.20 -10.08 -23.82
N GLY A 50 28.55 -10.39 -22.57
CA GLY A 50 29.66 -9.75 -21.87
C GLY A 50 29.92 -10.35 -20.50
N GLN A 51 30.77 -9.69 -19.73
CA GLN A 51 31.02 -9.98 -18.32
C GLN A 51 31.23 -8.68 -17.56
N VAL A 52 30.82 -8.68 -16.29
CA VAL A 52 31.00 -7.56 -15.37
C VAL A 52 31.90 -8.02 -14.22
N PRO A 53 32.99 -7.29 -13.90
CA PRO A 53 33.90 -7.65 -12.83
C PRO A 53 33.29 -7.47 -11.43
N ALA A 54 33.84 -8.20 -10.46
CA ALA A 54 33.48 -8.05 -9.06
C ALA A 54 33.74 -6.60 -8.59
N GLY A 55 32.89 -6.10 -7.69
CA GLY A 55 32.90 -4.72 -7.20
C GLY A 55 32.20 -3.71 -8.12
N THR A 56 31.79 -4.10 -9.34
CA THR A 56 31.06 -3.20 -10.23
C THR A 56 29.68 -2.91 -9.68
N ARG A 57 29.32 -1.62 -9.64
CA ARG A 57 27.98 -1.15 -9.31
C ARG A 57 27.13 -1.12 -10.58
N VAL A 58 25.96 -1.74 -10.54
CA VAL A 58 25.02 -1.83 -11.65
C VAL A 58 23.64 -1.32 -11.22
N THR A 59 22.86 -0.81 -12.17
CA THR A 59 21.44 -0.48 -11.92
C THR A 59 20.53 -1.59 -12.41
N ILE A 60 19.39 -1.81 -11.73
CA ILE A 60 18.40 -2.84 -12.09
C ILE A 60 17.21 -2.23 -12.83
N GLY A 61 16.60 -3.00 -13.75
CA GLY A 61 15.47 -2.49 -14.53
C GLY A 61 14.43 -3.52 -14.98
N ASP A 62 14.57 -4.80 -14.61
CA ASP A 62 13.56 -5.86 -14.79
C ASP A 62 13.99 -7.09 -13.96
N LEU A 63 13.04 -7.99 -13.66
CA LEU A 63 13.28 -9.30 -13.05
C LEU A 63 12.64 -10.37 -13.94
N ARG A 64 13.44 -11.37 -14.34
CA ARG A 64 13.04 -12.44 -15.25
C ARG A 64 13.60 -13.79 -14.82
N PHE A 65 13.12 -14.87 -15.43
CA PHE A 65 13.51 -16.23 -15.11
C PHE A 65 14.00 -16.99 -16.35
N ASP A 66 14.98 -17.87 -16.17
CA ASP A 66 15.35 -18.83 -17.20
C ASP A 66 14.49 -20.11 -17.16
N GLY A 67 14.73 -21.03 -18.09
CA GLY A 67 14.00 -22.29 -18.17
C GLY A 67 14.14 -23.21 -16.95
N SER A 68 15.13 -22.98 -16.08
CA SER A 68 15.32 -23.73 -14.83
C SER A 68 14.61 -23.10 -13.63
N GLY A 69 13.99 -21.92 -13.81
CA GLY A 69 13.37 -21.15 -12.73
C GLY A 69 14.35 -20.29 -11.93
N ARG A 70 15.60 -20.17 -12.40
CA ARG A 70 16.58 -19.25 -11.81
C ARG A 70 16.25 -17.81 -12.21
N ASP A 71 16.39 -16.89 -11.26
CA ASP A 71 16.10 -15.48 -11.41
C ASP A 71 17.31 -14.66 -11.91
N TYR A 72 17.01 -13.70 -12.78
CA TYR A 72 17.95 -12.79 -13.40
C TYR A 72 17.41 -11.37 -13.32
N LEU A 73 18.27 -10.43 -12.96
CA LEU A 73 17.98 -9.00 -13.06
C LEU A 73 18.48 -8.47 -14.39
N ARG A 74 17.69 -7.63 -15.04
CA ARG A 74 18.19 -6.80 -16.13
C ARG A 74 19.06 -5.70 -15.53
N ILE A 75 20.34 -5.71 -15.85
CA ILE A 75 21.34 -4.78 -15.35
C ILE A 75 21.86 -3.85 -16.44
N THR A 76 22.31 -2.66 -16.05
CA THR A 76 23.17 -1.80 -16.86
C THR A 76 24.28 -1.18 -16.00
N ASP A 77 25.51 -1.18 -16.53
CA ASP A 77 26.68 -0.49 -15.98
C ASP A 77 27.03 0.80 -16.76
N GLY A 78 26.16 1.20 -17.70
CA GLY A 78 26.36 2.33 -18.61
C GLY A 78 26.95 1.95 -19.98
N ALA A 79 27.69 0.83 -20.08
CA ALA A 79 28.29 0.36 -21.34
C ALA A 79 27.69 -0.97 -21.81
N LEU A 80 27.34 -1.85 -20.88
CA LEU A 80 26.79 -3.18 -21.11
C LEU A 80 25.42 -3.28 -20.45
N GLN A 81 24.42 -3.68 -21.25
CA GLN A 81 23.06 -3.94 -20.78
C GLN A 81 22.67 -5.38 -21.10
N GLY A 82 22.14 -6.09 -20.11
CA GLY A 82 21.67 -7.47 -20.28
C GLY A 82 21.21 -8.07 -18.96
N PHE A 83 21.18 -9.40 -18.87
CA PHE A 83 20.70 -10.14 -17.72
C PHE A 83 21.84 -10.79 -16.94
N ALA A 84 21.82 -10.64 -15.63
CA ALA A 84 22.77 -11.27 -14.70
C ALA A 84 22.02 -12.00 -13.59
N ALA A 85 22.56 -13.14 -13.16
CA ALA A 85 21.92 -13.99 -12.16
C ALA A 85 21.91 -13.31 -10.78
N VAL A 86 20.77 -13.36 -10.10
CA VAL A 86 20.53 -12.66 -8.82
C VAL A 86 21.53 -13.07 -7.73
N ASP A 87 21.84 -14.35 -7.61
CA ASP A 87 22.76 -14.93 -6.60
C ASP A 87 24.22 -14.48 -6.72
N ARG A 88 24.57 -13.72 -7.78
CA ARG A 88 25.90 -13.13 -7.96
C ARG A 88 25.96 -11.65 -7.58
N MET A 89 24.83 -11.10 -7.15
CA MET A 89 24.67 -9.69 -6.83
C MET A 89 24.09 -9.53 -5.43
N ALA A 90 24.52 -8.48 -4.76
CA ALA A 90 23.99 -8.04 -3.48
C ALA A 90 23.82 -6.52 -3.52
N HIS A 91 23.14 -5.94 -2.55
CA HIS A 91 23.25 -4.51 -2.30
C HIS A 91 24.67 -4.17 -1.85
N PHE A 92 25.26 -4.98 -0.97
CA PHE A 92 26.61 -4.74 -0.43
C PHE A 92 27.42 -6.04 -0.44
N CYS A 93 28.39 -6.11 -1.34
CA CYS A 93 29.32 -7.24 -1.36
C CYS A 93 30.27 -7.19 -0.15
N ASP A 94 30.92 -8.31 0.14
CA ASP A 94 31.98 -8.44 1.14
C ASP A 94 31.58 -8.12 2.59
N PHE A 95 30.28 -7.92 2.88
CA PHE A 95 29.82 -7.63 4.23
C PHE A 95 30.27 -8.69 5.25
N GLY A 96 30.16 -9.97 4.89
CA GLY A 96 30.64 -11.08 5.72
C GLY A 96 32.17 -11.10 5.93
N GLN A 97 32.94 -10.50 5.03
CA GLN A 97 34.41 -10.45 5.15
C GLN A 97 34.87 -9.52 6.28
N ARG A 98 33.97 -8.68 6.84
CA ARG A 98 34.26 -7.88 8.04
C ARG A 98 34.56 -8.73 9.28
N GLN A 99 34.22 -10.02 9.26
CA GLN A 99 34.57 -10.98 10.31
C GLN A 99 36.05 -11.40 10.26
N ASN A 100 36.78 -11.10 9.18
CA ASN A 100 38.16 -11.51 9.00
C ASN A 100 39.10 -10.77 9.96
N ALA A 101 40.13 -11.46 10.44
CA ALA A 101 41.16 -10.86 11.27
C ALA A 101 41.85 -9.70 10.53
N GLY A 102 41.92 -8.53 11.17
CA GLY A 102 42.51 -7.32 10.59
C GLY A 102 41.54 -6.43 9.81
N ALA A 103 40.28 -6.85 9.62
CA ALA A 103 39.25 -5.96 9.10
C ALA A 103 38.93 -4.83 10.11
N PRO A 104 38.56 -3.62 9.65
CA PRO A 104 38.10 -2.56 10.53
C PRO A 104 36.85 -2.99 11.32
N ARG A 105 36.91 -2.87 12.65
CA ARG A 105 35.97 -3.57 13.57
C ARG A 105 34.68 -2.83 13.86
N PHE A 106 34.68 -1.50 13.74
CA PHE A 106 33.57 -0.65 14.14
C PHE A 106 33.02 0.18 12.97
N LEU A 107 33.13 -0.37 11.76
CA LEU A 107 32.51 0.21 10.58
C LEU A 107 31.00 0.22 10.75
N ALA A 108 30.37 1.38 10.55
CA ALA A 108 28.93 1.49 10.46
C ALA A 108 28.38 0.45 9.45
N PRO A 109 27.13 -0.02 9.65
CA PRO A 109 26.44 -0.82 8.64
C PRO A 109 26.52 -0.16 7.25
N PRO A 110 26.55 -0.93 6.15
CA PRO A 110 26.55 -0.35 4.81
C PRO A 110 25.45 0.70 4.63
N ASN A 111 25.75 1.73 3.84
CA ASN A 111 24.83 2.84 3.55
C ASN A 111 24.39 3.67 4.77
N SER A 112 25.15 3.59 5.87
CA SER A 112 24.94 4.34 7.10
C SER A 112 26.25 4.94 7.62
N CYS A 113 26.15 5.81 8.61
CA CYS A 113 27.30 6.37 9.31
C CYS A 113 26.99 6.60 10.80
N HIS A 114 28.02 6.61 11.64
CA HIS A 114 27.92 6.93 13.07
C HIS A 114 27.74 8.43 13.25
N VAL A 115 26.72 8.84 14.00
CA VAL A 115 26.54 10.23 14.41
C VAL A 115 27.39 10.50 15.65
N ILE A 116 28.46 11.27 15.47
CA ILE A 116 29.35 11.67 16.55
C ILE A 116 28.94 13.05 17.03
N VAL A 117 28.59 13.15 18.31
CA VAL A 117 28.13 14.40 18.95
C VAL A 117 29.22 15.08 19.75
N ALA A 118 30.33 14.39 19.99
CA ALA A 118 31.49 14.92 20.69
C ALA A 118 32.71 14.02 20.50
N SER A 119 33.90 14.61 20.60
CA SER A 119 35.15 13.87 20.78
C SER A 119 35.90 14.36 22.02
N ARG A 120 36.46 13.45 22.82
CA ARG A 120 37.17 13.73 24.08
C ARG A 120 38.52 13.04 24.14
N ARG A 121 39.47 13.60 24.88
CA ARG A 121 40.84 13.07 24.98
C ARG A 121 40.99 12.04 26.08
N THR A 122 40.12 12.08 27.08
CA THR A 122 40.24 11.25 28.29
C THR A 122 38.91 10.62 28.69
N ILE A 123 38.95 9.49 29.38
CA ILE A 123 37.75 8.82 29.91
C ILE A 123 36.99 9.73 30.91
N PRO A 124 37.63 10.47 31.84
CA PRO A 124 36.92 11.42 32.70
C PRO A 124 36.12 12.47 31.93
N GLU A 125 36.65 12.98 30.80
CA GLU A 125 35.92 13.91 29.94
C GLU A 125 34.70 13.25 29.26
N VAL A 126 34.83 11.98 28.84
CA VAL A 126 33.71 11.19 28.32
C VAL A 126 32.62 11.05 29.37
N GLN A 127 32.99 10.69 30.61
CA GLN A 127 32.04 10.52 31.71
C GLN A 127 31.32 11.84 32.06
N THR A 128 32.04 12.97 32.02
CA THR A 128 31.41 14.29 32.21
C THR A 128 30.41 14.58 31.10
N TYR A 129 30.78 14.35 29.83
CA TYR A 129 29.85 14.54 28.70
C TYR A 129 28.60 13.64 28.82
N ALA A 130 28.79 12.37 29.18
CA ALA A 130 27.73 11.39 29.36
C ALA A 130 26.71 11.82 30.44
N ARG A 131 27.19 12.38 31.56
CA ARG A 131 26.34 12.92 32.63
C ARG A 131 25.57 14.18 32.20
N GLU A 132 26.23 15.06 31.46
CA GLU A 132 25.64 16.32 30.98
C GLU A 132 24.60 16.08 29.87
N ASN A 133 24.72 14.98 29.12
CA ASN A 133 23.88 14.64 27.97
C ASN A 133 23.14 13.33 28.19
N SER A 134 22.43 13.22 29.32
CA SER A 134 21.76 11.98 29.74
C SER A 134 20.72 11.46 28.74
N ALA A 135 20.14 12.34 27.93
CA ALA A 135 19.21 11.99 26.85
C ALA A 135 19.83 11.08 25.78
N TYR A 136 21.15 11.15 25.59
CA TYR A 136 21.87 10.33 24.61
C TYR A 136 22.33 8.99 25.18
N LEU A 137 22.37 8.86 26.51
CA LEU A 137 22.94 7.70 27.20
C LEU A 137 22.42 6.35 26.69
N PRO A 138 21.11 6.13 26.45
CA PRO A 138 20.60 4.80 26.10
C PRO A 138 21.35 4.12 24.96
N LEU A 139 21.72 4.84 23.89
CA LEU A 139 22.46 4.29 22.75
C LEU A 139 23.90 4.79 22.63
N MET A 140 24.30 5.72 23.49
CA MET A 140 25.64 6.31 23.46
C MET A 140 26.70 5.21 23.46
N SER A 141 27.56 5.19 22.44
CA SER A 141 28.68 4.26 22.29
C SER A 141 29.97 5.06 22.08
N VAL A 142 31.04 4.71 22.78
CA VAL A 142 32.28 5.51 22.77
C VAL A 142 33.40 4.70 22.14
N PHE A 143 33.87 5.16 20.99
CA PHE A 143 34.90 4.50 20.21
C PHE A 143 36.25 5.18 20.41
N GLN A 144 37.29 4.39 20.67
CA GLN A 144 38.66 4.88 20.64
C GLN A 144 39.14 4.94 19.19
N SER A 145 39.59 6.10 18.76
CA SER A 145 40.14 6.32 17.42
C SER A 145 41.66 6.13 17.40
N VAL A 146 42.24 5.92 16.21
CA VAL A 146 43.70 5.73 16.00
C VAL A 146 44.58 6.84 16.58
N ASN A 147 44.06 8.06 16.73
CA ASN A 147 44.81 9.19 17.29
C ASN A 147 44.76 9.23 18.84
N GLY A 148 44.11 8.25 19.46
CA GLY A 148 43.96 8.13 20.92
C GLY A 148 42.75 8.84 21.51
N TRP A 149 41.98 9.61 20.73
CA TRP A 149 40.76 10.28 21.21
C TRP A 149 39.56 9.33 21.22
N TYR A 150 38.57 9.68 22.04
CA TYR A 150 37.30 8.98 22.20
C TYR A 150 36.18 9.72 21.47
N ALA A 151 35.65 9.11 20.42
CA ALA A 151 34.48 9.59 19.68
C ALA A 151 33.20 9.08 20.34
N ILE A 152 32.31 10.00 20.70
CA ILE A 152 31.05 9.72 21.38
C ILE A 152 29.94 9.66 20.32
N SER A 153 29.51 8.45 19.98
CA SER A 153 28.44 8.16 19.02
C SER A 153 27.10 8.05 19.73
N ILE A 154 26.03 8.57 19.13
CA ILE A 154 24.65 8.34 19.59
C ILE A 154 23.91 7.26 18.79
N GLY A 155 24.60 6.61 17.86
CA GLY A 155 24.07 5.55 17.00
C GLY A 155 24.27 5.85 15.50
N PRO A 156 23.90 4.90 14.64
CA PRO A 156 23.99 5.07 13.20
C PRO A 156 22.76 5.77 12.62
N ILE A 157 22.93 6.43 11.48
CA ILE A 157 21.84 6.93 10.64
C ILE A 157 22.08 6.55 9.18
N SER A 158 21.02 6.50 8.37
CA SER A 158 21.14 6.31 6.92
C SER A 158 21.92 7.46 6.30
N LEU A 159 22.78 7.18 5.32
CA LEU A 159 23.48 8.23 4.57
C LEU A 159 22.49 9.17 3.85
N LYS A 160 21.29 8.68 3.50
CA LYS A 160 20.20 9.51 2.94
C LYS A 160 19.66 10.53 3.95
N ALA A 161 19.80 10.24 5.25
CA ALA A 161 19.32 11.09 6.34
C ALA A 161 20.34 12.13 6.81
N VAL A 162 21.62 12.04 6.39
CA VAL A 162 22.72 12.90 6.88
C VAL A 162 22.38 14.38 6.77
N GLY A 163 21.90 14.83 5.61
CA GLY A 163 21.55 16.24 5.39
C GLY A 163 20.36 16.73 6.24
N GLN A 164 19.49 15.82 6.70
CA GLN A 164 18.34 16.15 7.55
C GLN A 164 18.73 16.10 9.04
N VAL A 165 19.58 15.14 9.43
CA VAL A 165 20.00 14.92 10.82
C VAL A 165 21.10 15.89 11.26
N LEU A 166 22.04 16.20 10.37
CA LEU A 166 23.18 17.11 10.61
C LEU A 166 23.00 18.46 9.88
N GLY A 167 21.81 18.71 9.34
CA GLY A 167 21.49 19.92 8.62
C GLY A 167 21.29 21.14 9.53
N PRO A 168 21.18 22.34 8.93
CA PRO A 168 20.80 23.54 9.65
C PRO A 168 19.47 23.35 10.38
N GLY A 169 19.45 23.61 11.69
CA GLY A 169 18.25 23.43 12.54
C GLY A 169 18.22 22.11 13.34
N SER A 170 19.23 21.25 13.18
CA SER A 170 19.42 20.09 14.07
C SER A 170 19.63 20.54 15.52
N PRO A 171 19.02 19.86 16.52
CA PRO A 171 19.30 20.08 17.94
C PRO A 171 20.61 19.42 18.40
N LEU A 172 21.33 18.76 17.49
CA LEU A 172 22.65 18.20 17.77
C LEU A 172 23.70 19.32 17.87
N PRO A 173 24.82 19.08 18.58
CA PRO A 173 25.91 20.05 18.67
C PRO A 173 26.43 20.50 17.28
N ASP A 174 26.85 21.76 17.16
CA ASP A 174 27.36 22.33 15.89
C ASP A 174 28.58 21.58 15.34
N ASP A 175 29.35 20.92 16.21
CA ASP A 175 30.51 20.10 15.85
C ASP A 175 30.15 18.61 15.65
N ALA A 176 28.86 18.27 15.64
CA ALA A 176 28.42 16.93 15.33
C ALA A 176 28.72 16.58 13.87
N TYR A 177 29.18 15.35 13.63
CA TYR A 177 29.55 14.89 12.30
C TYR A 177 29.22 13.42 12.11
N CYS A 178 29.13 12.99 10.85
CA CYS A 178 28.99 11.58 10.50
C CYS A 178 30.31 10.98 10.04
N THR A 179 30.58 9.74 10.41
CA THR A 179 31.79 8.98 10.03
C THR A 179 31.46 7.52 9.83
N THR A 180 32.20 6.85 8.95
CA THR A 180 32.02 5.40 8.76
C THR A 180 32.58 4.61 9.94
N GLY A 181 33.48 5.21 10.74
CA GLY A 181 34.18 4.52 11.83
C GLY A 181 35.42 3.75 11.39
N ALA A 182 35.92 3.96 10.17
CA ALA A 182 37.12 3.29 9.65
C ALA A 182 38.37 3.47 10.52
N ASN A 183 38.45 4.58 11.27
CA ASN A 183 39.56 4.93 12.15
C ASN A 183 39.36 4.48 13.61
N TYR A 184 38.33 3.69 13.92
CA TYR A 184 38.07 3.20 15.26
C TYR A 184 38.78 1.88 15.52
N VAL A 185 39.52 1.83 16.63
CA VAL A 185 40.37 0.70 17.02
C VAL A 185 39.92 0.03 18.32
N GLY A 186 39.06 0.68 19.09
CA GLY A 186 38.51 0.14 20.34
C GLY A 186 37.15 0.74 20.67
N ILE A 187 36.50 0.18 21.69
CA ILE A 187 35.26 0.67 22.28
C ILE A 187 35.40 0.67 23.80
N LEU A 188 34.80 1.64 24.48
CA LEU A 188 34.69 1.62 25.94
C LEU A 188 33.58 0.67 26.41
N ASP A 189 33.80 -0.03 27.51
CA ASP A 189 32.73 -0.76 28.19
C ASP A 189 31.79 0.25 28.86
N ARG A 190 30.49 0.04 28.71
CA ARG A 190 29.47 0.89 29.33
C ARG A 190 28.65 0.05 30.30
N ARG A 191 28.58 0.47 31.57
CA ARG A 191 27.70 -0.11 32.59
C ARG A 191 26.85 0.98 33.21
N GLY A 192 25.57 1.00 32.87
CA GLY A 192 24.67 2.10 33.24
C GLY A 192 25.10 3.41 32.57
N ASP A 193 25.53 4.37 33.38
CA ASP A 193 26.04 5.70 32.99
C ASP A 193 27.57 5.80 33.00
N VAL A 194 28.28 4.73 33.38
CA VAL A 194 29.75 4.70 33.46
C VAL A 194 30.35 4.13 32.18
N PHE A 195 31.42 4.79 31.71
CA PHE A 195 32.28 4.32 30.62
C PHE A 195 33.69 4.05 31.14
N ASP A 196 34.21 2.86 30.83
CA ASP A 196 35.54 2.40 31.24
C ASP A 196 36.31 1.74 30.10
N ALA A 197 37.64 1.70 30.21
CA ALA A 197 38.46 0.92 29.30
C ALA A 197 38.17 -0.58 29.44
N LEU A 198 38.15 -1.30 28.33
CA LEU A 198 38.05 -2.77 28.36
C LEU A 198 39.24 -3.36 29.12
N SER A 199 38.95 -4.32 30.01
CA SER A 199 39.99 -5.07 30.71
C SER A 199 40.97 -5.71 29.72
N PRO A 200 42.29 -5.68 29.96
CA PRO A 200 43.26 -6.37 29.11
C PRO A 200 43.15 -7.90 29.23
N THR A 201 42.57 -8.41 30.31
CA THR A 201 42.36 -9.82 30.57
C THR A 201 40.87 -10.20 30.44
N PRO A 202 40.53 -11.30 29.75
CA PRO A 202 39.16 -11.79 29.69
C PRO A 202 38.64 -12.14 31.09
N PRO A 203 37.37 -11.84 31.41
CA PRO A 203 36.76 -12.23 32.68
C PRO A 203 36.52 -13.75 32.75
N ASP A 204 36.45 -14.29 33.97
CA ASP A 204 36.23 -15.72 34.22
C ASP A 204 34.76 -16.13 34.01
N ASP A 205 33.81 -15.26 34.35
CA ASP A 205 32.40 -15.48 34.07
C ASP A 205 32.13 -15.56 32.55
N GLN A 206 31.36 -16.56 32.13
CA GLN A 206 31.17 -16.87 30.71
C GLN A 206 30.35 -15.81 29.97
N THR A 207 29.32 -15.25 30.61
CA THR A 207 28.48 -14.20 30.02
C THR A 207 29.27 -12.91 29.87
N GLU A 208 30.02 -12.54 30.90
CA GLU A 208 30.96 -11.42 30.86
C GLU A 208 32.08 -11.64 29.83
N ARG A 209 32.51 -12.89 29.63
CA ARG A 209 33.51 -13.23 28.61
C ARG A 209 32.95 -13.04 27.21
N TRP A 210 31.69 -13.41 26.96
CA TRP A 210 31.03 -13.13 25.68
C TRP A 210 30.91 -11.63 25.43
N ARG A 211 30.48 -10.86 26.43
CA ARG A 211 30.45 -9.39 26.38
C ARG A 211 31.82 -8.81 25.98
N TRP A 212 32.86 -9.21 26.71
CA TRP A 212 34.24 -8.78 26.50
C TRP A 212 34.74 -9.15 25.11
N ASN A 213 34.48 -10.37 24.65
CA ASN A 213 34.87 -10.86 23.34
C ASN A 213 34.17 -10.08 22.21
N CYS A 214 32.87 -9.82 22.34
CA CYS A 214 32.11 -9.00 21.38
C CYS A 214 32.72 -7.61 21.22
N GLN A 215 33.01 -6.93 22.33
CA GLN A 215 33.64 -5.60 22.33
C GLN A 215 35.07 -5.61 21.77
N ASN A 216 35.75 -6.77 21.80
CA ASN A 216 37.05 -6.99 21.16
C ASN A 216 36.96 -7.40 19.68
N GLY A 217 35.75 -7.40 19.09
CA GLY A 217 35.52 -7.69 17.67
C GLY A 217 35.31 -9.17 17.35
N LYS A 218 35.06 -10.03 18.35
CA LYS A 218 34.59 -11.41 18.10
C LYS A 218 33.08 -11.41 17.93
N THR A 219 32.64 -11.14 16.71
CA THR A 219 31.25 -10.87 16.36
C THR A 219 30.26 -11.95 16.80
N ALA A 220 30.65 -13.24 16.76
CA ALA A 220 29.80 -14.35 17.18
C ALA A 220 29.44 -14.32 18.69
N ASP A 221 30.30 -13.75 19.52
CA ASP A 221 30.05 -13.65 20.96
C ASP A 221 29.09 -12.51 21.31
N CYS A 222 28.81 -11.60 20.38
CA CYS A 222 27.74 -10.61 20.54
C CYS A 222 26.38 -11.33 20.69
N LEU A 223 26.11 -12.33 19.85
CA LEU A 223 24.85 -13.11 19.89
C LEU A 223 24.72 -13.93 21.17
N ASN A 224 25.82 -14.57 21.60
CA ASN A 224 25.82 -15.34 22.83
C ASN A 224 25.54 -14.42 24.03
N TYR A 225 26.14 -13.23 24.04
CA TYR A 225 25.87 -12.23 25.06
C TYR A 225 24.42 -11.73 25.04
N THR A 226 23.90 -11.30 23.87
CA THR A 226 22.55 -10.73 23.78
C THR A 226 21.48 -11.75 24.18
N ARG A 227 21.61 -13.01 23.78
CA ARG A 227 20.71 -14.09 24.21
C ARG A 227 20.79 -14.34 25.72
N ALA A 228 22.00 -14.47 26.27
CA ALA A 228 22.18 -14.71 27.70
C ALA A 228 21.63 -13.55 28.56
N ALA A 229 21.81 -12.31 28.09
CA ALA A 229 21.26 -11.13 28.75
C ALA A 229 19.73 -11.06 28.64
N TRP A 230 19.15 -11.37 27.47
CA TRP A 230 17.70 -11.45 27.26
C TRP A 230 17.03 -12.48 28.17
N ASP A 231 17.64 -13.66 28.33
CA ASP A 231 17.05 -14.75 29.10
C ASP A 231 17.14 -14.54 30.62
N SER A 232 18.07 -13.71 31.09
CA SER A 232 18.40 -13.58 32.52
C SER A 232 17.97 -12.27 33.17
N ARG A 233 17.54 -11.27 32.39
CA ARG A 233 17.25 -9.91 32.87
C ARG A 233 15.83 -9.46 32.48
N PRO A 234 15.21 -8.55 33.27
CA PRO A 234 13.94 -7.92 32.89
C PRO A 234 14.05 -7.16 31.57
N HIS A 235 13.04 -7.27 30.71
CA HIS A 235 12.97 -6.61 29.39
C HIS A 235 12.55 -5.15 29.50
N ASP A 236 13.31 -4.37 30.27
CA ASP A 236 13.16 -2.92 30.38
C ASP A 236 13.94 -2.16 29.29
N ASP A 237 13.66 -0.86 29.14
CA ASP A 237 14.32 0.00 28.15
C ASP A 237 15.85 -0.01 28.26
N ALA A 238 16.39 -0.19 29.47
CA ALA A 238 17.82 -0.23 29.70
C ALA A 238 18.45 -1.50 29.10
N LEU A 239 17.82 -2.66 29.30
CA LEU A 239 18.23 -3.90 28.64
C LEU A 239 18.08 -3.78 27.13
N ILE A 240 16.92 -3.33 26.62
CA ILE A 240 16.70 -3.25 25.17
C ILE A 240 17.71 -2.34 24.46
N ALA A 241 18.01 -1.17 25.04
CA ALA A 241 19.02 -0.27 24.49
C ALA A 241 20.45 -0.86 24.55
N GLU A 242 20.75 -1.64 25.60
CA GLU A 242 22.00 -2.39 25.70
C GLU A 242 22.10 -3.49 24.64
N LEU A 243 21.06 -4.29 24.46
CA LEU A 243 21.01 -5.33 23.43
C LEU A 243 21.15 -4.74 22.03
N THR A 244 20.44 -3.64 21.75
CA THR A 244 20.56 -2.89 20.49
C THR A 244 22.01 -2.49 20.21
N ARG A 245 22.77 -2.03 21.22
CA ARG A 245 24.20 -1.71 21.04
C ARG A 245 25.04 -2.95 20.72
N PHE A 246 24.79 -4.08 21.37
CA PHE A 246 25.55 -5.31 21.13
C PHE A 246 25.19 -5.98 19.80
N ASP A 247 23.92 -5.95 19.40
CA ASP A 247 23.50 -6.35 18.07
C ASP A 247 24.07 -5.41 17.00
N LEU A 248 24.18 -4.10 17.28
CA LEU A 248 24.90 -3.19 16.39
C LEU A 248 26.38 -3.58 16.25
N LEU A 249 27.08 -3.93 17.33
CA LEU A 249 28.46 -4.45 17.24
C LEU A 249 28.52 -5.72 16.38
N GLY A 250 27.55 -6.62 16.56
CA GLY A 250 27.41 -7.82 15.75
C GLY A 250 27.22 -7.53 14.25
N CYS A 251 26.33 -6.59 13.92
CA CYS A 251 26.07 -6.18 12.55
C CYS A 251 27.31 -5.47 11.94
N MET A 252 27.92 -4.54 12.67
CA MET A 252 29.15 -3.85 12.22
C MET A 252 30.30 -4.82 11.92
N GLY A 253 30.42 -5.89 12.72
CA GLY A 253 31.39 -6.95 12.54
C GLY A 253 31.06 -7.97 11.45
N GLY A 254 30.02 -7.74 10.63
CA GLY A 254 29.73 -8.53 9.43
C GLY A 254 28.83 -9.75 9.63
N LEU A 255 28.03 -9.81 10.69
CA LEU A 255 27.03 -10.87 10.90
C LEU A 255 25.61 -10.38 10.51
N PRO A 256 25.04 -10.86 9.38
CA PRO A 256 23.72 -10.43 8.92
C PRO A 256 22.59 -10.71 9.92
N LEU A 257 22.71 -11.80 10.71
CA LEU A 257 21.74 -12.13 11.75
C LEU A 257 21.56 -10.98 12.75
N HIS A 258 22.64 -10.32 13.15
CA HIS A 258 22.54 -9.18 14.07
C HIS A 258 21.91 -7.94 13.42
N CYS A 259 22.11 -7.75 12.10
CA CYS A 259 21.40 -6.70 11.39
C CYS A 259 19.88 -6.97 11.34
N GLU A 260 19.47 -8.25 11.31
CA GLU A 260 18.08 -8.64 11.44
C GLU A 260 17.54 -8.44 12.87
N GLU A 261 18.29 -8.78 13.92
CA GLU A 261 17.82 -8.55 15.30
C GLU A 261 17.51 -7.07 15.54
N LEU A 262 18.34 -6.15 15.00
CA LEU A 262 18.16 -4.70 15.12
C LEU A 262 16.86 -4.13 14.55
N ILE A 263 16.25 -4.80 13.58
CA ILE A 263 15.02 -4.32 12.92
C ILE A 263 13.77 -4.96 13.53
N LYS A 264 13.91 -5.88 14.48
CA LYS A 264 12.77 -6.57 15.08
C LYS A 264 11.95 -5.65 15.99
N PRO A 265 10.61 -5.80 16.04
CA PRO A 265 9.74 -4.95 16.85
C PRO A 265 10.06 -5.01 18.35
N GLU A 266 10.58 -6.15 18.82
CA GLU A 266 10.96 -6.39 20.21
C GLU A 266 12.07 -5.46 20.69
N LEU A 267 12.88 -4.92 19.77
CA LEU A 267 13.89 -3.90 20.06
C LEU A 267 13.35 -2.46 19.90
N GLY A 268 12.02 -2.26 19.87
CA GLY A 268 11.36 -0.97 20.08
C GLY A 268 11.76 0.17 19.13
N GLY A 269 12.32 -0.15 17.96
CA GLY A 269 12.84 0.87 17.02
C GLY A 269 14.03 1.66 17.55
N TRP A 270 14.73 1.18 18.59
CA TRP A 270 15.86 1.88 19.21
C TRP A 270 16.96 2.22 18.21
N ILE A 271 17.15 1.43 17.15
CA ILE A 271 18.12 1.73 16.10
C ILE A 271 17.88 3.07 15.38
N GLU A 272 16.63 3.57 15.37
CA GLU A 272 16.25 4.84 14.74
C GLU A 272 16.40 6.05 15.67
N LYS A 273 16.70 5.82 16.95
CA LYS A 273 16.67 6.89 17.97
C LYS A 273 17.69 8.00 17.69
N ALA A 274 18.83 7.68 17.08
CA ALA A 274 19.82 8.69 16.66
C ALA A 274 19.20 9.70 15.69
N ALA A 275 18.38 9.22 14.76
CA ALA A 275 17.63 10.07 13.83
C ALA A 275 16.51 10.82 14.56
N SER A 276 15.76 10.16 15.47
CA SER A 276 14.66 10.79 16.20
C SER A 276 15.11 11.90 17.16
N ILE A 277 16.30 11.77 17.77
CA ILE A 277 16.86 12.78 18.67
C ILE A 277 17.16 14.08 17.91
N SER A 278 17.46 13.98 16.61
CA SER A 278 17.79 15.12 15.76
C SER A 278 16.59 15.88 15.20
N GLN A 279 15.36 15.42 15.44
CA GLN A 279 14.16 16.11 14.95
C GLN A 279 13.16 16.37 16.06
N GLN A 280 12.80 17.64 16.24
CA GLN A 280 11.62 18.04 16.98
C GLN A 280 10.40 17.83 16.07
N GLU A 281 9.60 16.80 16.35
CA GLU A 281 8.19 16.68 15.94
C GLU A 281 7.81 17.03 14.47
N ASP A 282 8.60 16.64 13.47
CA ASP A 282 8.26 16.92 12.06
C ASP A 282 7.64 15.73 11.31
N ALA A 283 6.76 16.04 10.35
CA ALA A 283 5.96 15.06 9.60
C ALA A 283 6.75 14.19 8.60
N ASN A 284 8.03 14.51 8.36
CA ASN A 284 8.91 13.77 7.48
C ASN A 284 9.98 13.08 8.31
N PHE A 285 9.62 11.94 8.92
CA PHE A 285 10.59 11.11 9.62
C PHE A 285 11.78 10.85 8.67
N PRO A 286 13.03 11.07 9.11
CA PRO A 286 14.18 10.93 8.24
C PRO A 286 14.28 9.50 7.69
N PRO A 287 14.97 9.30 6.54
CA PRO A 287 15.20 7.97 6.01
C PRO A 287 15.71 7.00 7.09
N ARG A 288 14.93 5.94 7.30
CA ARG A 288 15.15 4.94 8.35
C ARG A 288 16.40 4.10 8.10
N MET A 289 16.99 3.60 9.18
CA MET A 289 18.01 2.56 9.16
C MET A 289 17.44 1.18 8.82
N GLU A 290 16.19 0.88 9.21
CA GLU A 290 15.54 -0.42 8.99
C GLU A 290 15.70 -0.95 7.55
N PRO A 291 15.39 -0.19 6.47
CA PRO A 291 15.57 -0.69 5.11
C PRO A 291 17.03 -0.95 4.73
N GLU A 292 17.97 -0.17 5.29
CA GLU A 292 19.40 -0.34 5.01
C GLU A 292 19.95 -1.61 5.66
N LEU A 293 19.50 -1.94 6.87
CA LEU A 293 19.80 -3.22 7.53
C LEU A 293 19.08 -4.39 6.84
N GLY A 294 17.83 -4.16 6.39
CA GLY A 294 17.03 -5.12 5.62
C GLY A 294 17.72 -5.55 4.33
N LYS A 295 18.41 -4.65 3.61
CA LYS A 295 19.24 -4.99 2.43
C LYS A 295 20.27 -6.07 2.76
N VAL A 296 21.08 -5.84 3.79
CA VAL A 296 22.14 -6.77 4.21
C VAL A 296 21.57 -8.12 4.64
N SER A 297 20.53 -8.10 5.47
CA SER A 297 19.91 -9.32 5.97
C SER A 297 19.25 -10.11 4.84
N CYS A 298 18.48 -9.44 3.97
CA CYS A 298 17.81 -10.11 2.86
C CYS A 298 18.81 -10.71 1.86
N ASP A 299 19.88 -9.99 1.50
CA ASP A 299 20.95 -10.53 0.64
C ASP A 299 21.57 -11.82 1.24
N ALA A 300 21.54 -11.97 2.58
CA ALA A 300 22.05 -13.13 3.29
C ALA A 300 21.02 -14.27 3.46
N GLY A 301 19.85 -14.21 2.82
CA GLY A 301 18.83 -15.28 2.95
C GLY A 301 17.81 -15.06 4.06
N ARG A 302 17.96 -14.00 4.88
CA ARG A 302 17.22 -13.82 6.13
C ARG A 302 15.78 -13.32 5.89
N LEU A 303 14.83 -13.99 6.54
CA LEU A 303 13.39 -13.76 6.32
C LEU A 303 12.91 -12.40 6.81
N ASP A 304 13.16 -12.08 8.08
CA ASP A 304 12.72 -10.79 8.63
C ASP A 304 13.45 -9.66 7.89
N GLY A 305 14.74 -9.85 7.57
CA GLY A 305 15.47 -8.94 6.68
C GLY A 305 14.75 -8.63 5.37
N CYS A 306 14.30 -9.67 4.65
CA CYS A 306 13.53 -9.51 3.43
C CYS A 306 12.14 -8.91 3.67
N LEU A 307 11.50 -9.20 4.80
CA LEU A 307 10.19 -8.65 5.13
C LEU A 307 10.28 -7.13 5.30
N TYR A 308 11.25 -6.66 6.07
CA TYR A 308 11.46 -5.24 6.30
C TYR A 308 11.90 -4.50 5.03
N LEU A 309 12.76 -5.13 4.22
CA LEU A 309 13.15 -4.59 2.91
C LEU A 309 11.95 -4.50 1.95
N GLY A 310 11.01 -5.43 2.07
CA GLY A 310 9.84 -5.50 1.24
C GLY A 310 8.64 -4.74 1.77
N ARG A 311 8.67 -3.99 2.88
CA ARG A 311 7.44 -3.46 3.52
C ARG A 311 6.50 -2.62 2.62
N PRO A 312 5.20 -2.52 2.95
CA PRO A 312 4.16 -1.81 2.16
C PRO A 312 4.50 -0.38 1.74
N GLU A 313 5.27 0.36 2.55
CA GLU A 313 5.74 1.71 2.23
C GLU A 313 6.63 1.76 0.98
N LEU A 314 7.34 0.67 0.68
CA LEU A 314 8.18 0.49 -0.52
C LEU A 314 7.42 -0.18 -1.69
N GLN A 315 6.28 -0.82 -1.42
CA GLN A 315 5.58 -1.68 -2.37
C GLN A 315 4.44 -1.00 -3.14
N PHE A 316 3.62 -0.24 -2.42
CA PHE A 316 2.30 0.18 -2.90
C PHE A 316 2.16 1.70 -3.00
N LYS A 317 3.13 2.47 -2.50
CA LYS A 317 3.05 3.93 -2.42
C LYS A 317 3.88 4.68 -3.46
N THR A 318 4.86 4.05 -4.11
CA THR A 318 5.91 4.82 -4.79
C THR A 318 5.79 4.82 -6.31
N GLY A 319 5.16 3.82 -6.92
CA GLY A 319 5.21 3.62 -8.37
C GLY A 319 6.65 3.51 -8.91
N ASP A 320 7.64 3.42 -8.02
CA ASP A 320 9.06 3.47 -8.35
C ASP A 320 9.51 2.07 -8.77
N ARG A 321 10.11 2.00 -9.95
CA ARG A 321 10.53 0.74 -10.55
C ARG A 321 11.57 0.00 -9.70
N ALA A 322 12.50 0.71 -9.08
CA ALA A 322 13.60 0.09 -8.34
C ALA A 322 13.16 -0.44 -6.99
N GLU A 323 12.30 0.30 -6.29
CA GLU A 323 11.68 -0.14 -5.03
C GLU A 323 10.76 -1.34 -5.28
N TYR A 324 9.92 -1.28 -6.32
CA TYR A 324 9.10 -2.42 -6.74
C TYR A 324 9.93 -3.68 -7.02
N LEU A 325 11.00 -3.57 -7.82
CA LEU A 325 11.84 -4.73 -8.15
C LEU A 325 12.58 -5.28 -6.91
N THR A 326 12.96 -4.40 -5.98
CA THR A 326 13.60 -4.81 -4.72
C THR A 326 12.60 -5.54 -3.81
N ALA A 327 11.38 -5.02 -3.68
CA ALA A 327 10.33 -5.68 -2.91
C ALA A 327 9.88 -7.01 -3.55
N LEU A 328 9.71 -7.04 -4.88
CA LEU A 328 9.40 -8.26 -5.63
C LEU A 328 10.46 -9.34 -5.39
N GLN A 329 11.74 -8.99 -5.43
CA GLN A 329 12.83 -9.91 -5.15
C GLN A 329 12.79 -10.40 -3.69
N ALA A 330 12.56 -9.50 -2.72
CA ALA A 330 12.47 -9.86 -1.31
C ALA A 330 11.31 -10.82 -1.03
N TYR A 331 10.11 -10.56 -1.58
CA TYR A 331 8.94 -11.43 -1.43
C TYR A 331 9.05 -12.74 -2.19
N LEU A 332 9.73 -12.74 -3.34
CA LEU A 332 10.08 -13.97 -4.04
C LEU A 332 10.94 -14.88 -3.16
N GLN A 333 11.94 -14.30 -2.51
CA GLN A 333 12.84 -15.02 -1.61
C GLN A 333 12.15 -15.50 -0.34
N MET A 334 11.28 -14.69 0.25
CA MET A 334 10.51 -15.11 1.42
C MET A 334 9.50 -16.21 1.07
N CYS A 335 8.75 -16.08 -0.04
CA CYS A 335 7.75 -17.08 -0.42
C CYS A 335 8.38 -18.46 -0.73
N ARG A 336 9.62 -18.48 -1.26
CA ARG A 336 10.40 -19.72 -1.44
C ARG A 336 10.72 -20.44 -0.12
N GLN A 337 10.78 -19.71 0.99
CA GLN A 337 11.16 -20.21 2.31
C GLN A 337 9.96 -20.42 3.24
N VAL A 338 9.04 -19.46 3.27
CA VAL A 338 7.89 -19.36 4.18
C VAL A 338 6.63 -19.34 3.33
N ARG A 339 5.82 -20.38 3.47
CA ARG A 339 4.49 -20.48 2.82
C ARG A 339 3.50 -19.57 3.54
N GLY A 340 2.37 -19.25 2.89
CA GLY A 340 1.27 -18.51 3.50
C GLY A 340 1.17 -17.06 3.02
N TRP A 341 0.87 -16.13 3.93
CA TRP A 341 0.53 -14.73 3.61
C TRP A 341 1.59 -13.99 2.77
N VAL A 342 2.88 -14.30 2.96
CA VAL A 342 3.98 -13.76 2.14
C VAL A 342 3.78 -14.06 0.65
N CYS A 343 3.29 -15.25 0.31
CA CYS A 343 3.01 -15.60 -1.08
C CYS A 343 1.77 -14.87 -1.62
N ALA A 344 0.81 -14.49 -0.76
CA ALA A 344 -0.32 -13.66 -1.15
C ALA A 344 0.13 -12.23 -1.52
N GLU A 345 1.04 -11.64 -0.74
CA GLU A 345 1.68 -10.35 -1.08
C GLU A 345 2.49 -10.43 -2.37
N LEU A 346 3.24 -11.52 -2.58
CA LEU A 346 3.93 -11.76 -3.85
C LEU A 346 2.95 -11.78 -5.03
N VAL A 347 1.76 -12.37 -4.87
CA VAL A 347 0.71 -12.39 -5.91
C VAL A 347 0.26 -10.97 -6.29
N GLN A 348 0.11 -10.07 -5.31
CA GLN A 348 -0.21 -8.67 -5.57
C GLN A 348 0.91 -7.98 -6.36
N LEU A 349 2.17 -8.12 -5.93
CA LEU A 349 3.32 -7.55 -6.64
C LEU A 349 3.45 -8.10 -8.06
N ILE A 350 3.12 -9.37 -8.29
CA ILE A 350 3.12 -9.96 -9.63
C ILE A 350 2.10 -9.26 -10.54
N GLY A 351 0.92 -8.89 -10.01
CA GLY A 351 -0.12 -8.17 -10.75
C GLY A 351 0.31 -6.77 -11.20
N MET A 352 1.12 -6.09 -10.38
CA MET A 352 1.56 -4.71 -10.64
C MET A 352 2.68 -4.56 -11.69
N LYS A 353 3.33 -5.67 -12.11
CA LYS A 353 4.53 -5.58 -12.98
C LYS A 353 4.29 -4.79 -14.26
N ALA A 354 3.16 -5.03 -14.91
CA ALA A 354 2.86 -4.41 -16.20
C ALA A 354 2.78 -2.88 -16.07
N GLU A 355 2.16 -2.40 -15.00
CA GLU A 355 2.02 -0.98 -14.67
C GLU A 355 3.37 -0.34 -14.33
N VAL A 356 4.13 -0.94 -13.41
CA VAL A 356 5.35 -0.33 -12.85
C VAL A 356 6.58 -0.48 -13.79
N VAL A 357 6.72 -1.65 -14.43
CA VAL A 357 7.87 -1.95 -15.29
C VAL A 357 7.56 -1.63 -16.77
N GLY A 358 6.28 -1.47 -17.13
CA GLY A 358 5.84 -1.25 -18.51
C GLY A 358 5.80 -2.51 -19.36
N SER A 359 5.92 -3.70 -18.75
CA SER A 359 5.76 -4.98 -19.45
C SER A 359 5.32 -6.09 -18.50
N PRO A 360 4.40 -6.97 -18.92
CA PRO A 360 4.02 -8.12 -18.11
C PRO A 360 5.15 -9.16 -18.01
N PHE A 361 4.94 -10.16 -17.17
CA PHE A 361 5.77 -11.36 -17.15
C PHE A 361 5.57 -12.17 -18.43
N ALA A 362 6.69 -12.61 -19.03
CA ALA A 362 6.67 -13.48 -20.19
C ALA A 362 6.20 -14.89 -19.79
N PRO A 363 5.78 -15.74 -20.75
CA PRO A 363 5.28 -17.07 -20.41
C PRO A 363 6.27 -17.94 -19.62
N ASP A 364 7.59 -17.81 -19.83
CA ASP A 364 8.59 -18.50 -19.01
C ASP A 364 8.67 -17.98 -17.58
N ASP A 365 8.55 -16.67 -17.39
CA ASP A 365 8.49 -16.07 -16.06
C ASP A 365 7.23 -16.56 -15.32
N GLN A 366 6.09 -16.63 -16.03
CA GLN A 366 4.82 -17.12 -15.49
C GLN A 366 4.94 -18.57 -15.00
N TYR A 367 5.66 -19.42 -15.72
CA TYR A 367 5.96 -20.79 -15.30
C TYR A 367 6.80 -20.82 -14.03
N ALA A 368 7.90 -20.07 -13.98
CA ALA A 368 8.79 -20.04 -12.82
C ALA A 368 8.07 -19.53 -11.57
N LEU A 369 7.28 -18.47 -11.69
CA LEU A 369 6.44 -17.96 -10.61
C LEU A 369 5.39 -18.98 -10.18
N ALA A 370 4.73 -19.66 -11.13
CA ALA A 370 3.78 -20.72 -10.81
C ALA A 370 4.44 -21.85 -10.00
N GLN A 371 5.67 -22.27 -10.35
CA GLN A 371 6.41 -23.28 -9.59
C GLN A 371 6.73 -22.84 -8.16
N ILE A 372 6.98 -21.54 -7.94
CA ILE A 372 7.23 -20.99 -6.60
C ILE A 372 5.95 -20.98 -5.77
N LEU A 373 4.80 -20.68 -6.38
CA LEU A 373 3.51 -20.61 -5.69
C LEU A 373 2.86 -21.99 -5.47
N THR A 374 3.05 -22.95 -6.38
CA THR A 374 2.37 -24.27 -6.33
C THR A 374 2.54 -25.02 -5.00
N PRO A 375 3.72 -25.03 -4.34
CA PRO A 375 3.89 -25.69 -3.05
C PRO A 375 2.96 -25.19 -1.94
N THR A 376 2.33 -24.02 -2.09
CA THR A 376 1.33 -23.53 -1.12
C THR A 376 -0.04 -24.17 -1.30
N CYS A 377 -0.31 -24.87 -2.40
CA CYS A 377 -1.66 -25.32 -2.82
C CYS A 377 -2.16 -26.63 -2.22
N ALA A 378 -1.80 -26.91 -0.97
CA ALA A 378 -2.39 -28.03 -0.21
C ALA A 378 -3.87 -27.75 0.17
N ARG A 379 -4.57 -28.71 0.76
CA ARG A 379 -6.04 -28.67 0.98
C ARG A 379 -6.57 -27.46 1.78
N ASP A 380 -5.72 -26.77 2.55
CA ASP A 380 -6.08 -25.59 3.37
C ASP A 380 -5.41 -24.29 2.87
N ALA A 381 -5.08 -24.22 1.58
CA ALA A 381 -4.36 -23.11 0.98
C ALA A 381 -5.24 -21.88 0.70
N ASP A 382 -4.60 -20.71 0.72
CA ASP A 382 -5.16 -19.49 0.15
C ASP A 382 -5.52 -19.71 -1.34
N GLN A 383 -6.83 -19.69 -1.63
CA GLN A 383 -7.38 -19.93 -2.97
C GLN A 383 -6.91 -18.88 -3.99
N GLY A 384 -6.58 -17.66 -3.55
CA GLY A 384 -6.04 -16.59 -4.40
C GLY A 384 -4.65 -16.94 -4.90
N VAL A 385 -3.77 -17.41 -4.01
CA VAL A 385 -2.40 -17.83 -4.35
C VAL A 385 -2.41 -18.99 -5.35
N CYS A 386 -3.29 -19.96 -5.13
CA CYS A 386 -3.39 -21.12 -6.01
C CYS A 386 -3.97 -20.81 -7.36
N SER A 387 -5.03 -20.00 -7.40
CA SER A 387 -5.60 -19.53 -8.66
C SER A 387 -4.55 -18.78 -9.48
N ARG A 388 -3.71 -17.96 -8.83
CA ARG A 388 -2.60 -17.28 -9.53
C ARG A 388 -1.54 -18.24 -10.04
N ALA A 389 -1.18 -19.28 -9.28
CA ALA A 389 -0.23 -20.31 -9.70
C ALA A 389 -0.73 -21.04 -10.95
N TYR A 390 -1.98 -21.50 -10.94
CA TYR A 390 -2.57 -22.20 -12.08
C TYR A 390 -2.75 -21.28 -13.29
N ALA A 391 -3.10 -20.01 -13.10
CA ALA A 391 -3.10 -19.02 -14.18
C ALA A 391 -1.71 -18.84 -14.81
N GLY A 392 -0.63 -18.92 -14.01
CA GLY A 392 0.75 -18.90 -14.50
C GLY A 392 1.09 -20.10 -15.39
N TYR A 393 0.72 -21.32 -14.98
CA TYR A 393 0.88 -22.51 -15.84
C TYR A 393 0.03 -22.41 -17.12
N ALA A 394 -1.20 -21.92 -17.03
CA ALA A 394 -2.05 -21.71 -18.20
C ALA A 394 -1.42 -20.71 -19.20
N ALA A 395 -0.92 -19.58 -18.70
CA ALA A 395 -0.22 -18.58 -19.51
C ALA A 395 1.05 -19.17 -20.17
N PHE A 396 1.80 -20.02 -19.47
CA PHE A 396 2.96 -20.72 -20.02
C PHE A 396 2.57 -21.65 -21.18
N LEU A 397 1.56 -22.51 -20.98
CA LEU A 397 1.09 -23.44 -22.00
C LEU A 397 0.53 -22.72 -23.24
N ASN A 398 -0.30 -21.69 -23.03
CA ASN A 398 -0.86 -20.88 -24.12
C ASN A 398 0.23 -20.11 -24.87
N GLY A 399 1.24 -19.62 -24.15
CA GLY A 399 2.40 -18.95 -24.73
C GLY A 399 3.23 -19.90 -25.60
N ALA A 400 3.40 -21.18 -25.19
CA ALA A 400 4.19 -22.15 -25.92
C ALA A 400 3.66 -22.43 -27.35
N ASP A 401 2.35 -22.34 -27.56
CA ASP A 401 1.73 -22.54 -28.88
C ASP A 401 2.01 -21.39 -29.86
N ASN A 402 2.50 -20.24 -29.36
CA ASN A 402 2.77 -19.03 -30.13
C ASN A 402 4.27 -18.70 -30.24
N ARG A 403 5.17 -19.58 -29.78
CA ARG A 403 6.63 -19.34 -29.83
C ARG A 403 7.25 -19.85 -31.13
N GLY A 404 8.27 -19.14 -31.61
CA GLY A 404 9.12 -19.57 -32.74
C GLY A 404 10.23 -20.59 -32.38
N ALA A 405 10.40 -20.94 -31.10
CA ALA A 405 11.38 -21.91 -30.63
C ALA A 405 10.68 -23.14 -30.01
N PRO A 406 11.23 -24.38 -30.16
CA PRO A 406 10.60 -25.58 -29.63
C PRO A 406 10.54 -25.52 -28.09
N PRO A 407 9.35 -25.69 -27.48
CA PRO A 407 9.22 -25.68 -26.03
C PRO A 407 9.85 -26.93 -25.40
N ASP A 408 10.30 -26.79 -24.15
CA ASP A 408 10.77 -27.91 -23.33
C ASP A 408 9.59 -28.83 -22.96
N GLU A 409 9.54 -30.01 -23.57
CA GLU A 409 8.48 -31.01 -23.37
C GLU A 409 8.31 -31.41 -21.89
N ASN A 410 9.38 -31.42 -21.08
CA ASN A 410 9.28 -31.75 -19.66
C ASN A 410 8.56 -30.65 -18.87
N ARG A 411 8.81 -29.38 -19.22
CA ARG A 411 8.14 -28.24 -18.59
C ARG A 411 6.67 -28.18 -19.00
N LEU A 412 6.36 -28.45 -20.27
CA LEU A 412 4.98 -28.56 -20.74
C LEU A 412 4.23 -29.68 -19.99
N ALA A 413 4.83 -30.86 -19.87
CA ALA A 413 4.26 -31.98 -19.13
C ALA A 413 4.03 -31.63 -17.66
N THR A 414 5.00 -30.95 -17.02
CA THR A 414 4.90 -30.52 -15.62
C THR A 414 3.79 -29.49 -15.40
N ALA A 415 3.68 -28.48 -16.26
CA ALA A 415 2.61 -27.48 -16.20
C ALA A 415 1.23 -28.12 -16.39
N PHE A 416 1.11 -29.03 -17.36
CA PHE A 416 -0.16 -29.73 -17.61
C PHE A 416 -0.52 -30.68 -16.46
N ALA A 417 0.45 -31.37 -15.87
CA ALA A 417 0.25 -32.21 -14.69
C ALA A 417 -0.20 -31.38 -13.48
N ALA A 418 0.44 -30.23 -13.21
CA ALA A 418 0.04 -29.35 -12.12
C ALA A 418 -1.40 -28.82 -12.28
N LEU A 419 -1.80 -28.46 -13.50
CA LEU A 419 -3.20 -28.09 -13.79
C LEU A 419 -4.14 -29.29 -13.56
N SER A 420 -3.75 -30.48 -14.02
CA SER A 420 -4.54 -31.71 -13.83
C SER A 420 -4.77 -32.03 -12.36
N ASP A 421 -3.72 -31.95 -11.55
CA ASP A 421 -3.78 -32.15 -10.10
C ASP A 421 -4.62 -31.07 -9.41
N GLY A 422 -4.45 -29.80 -9.80
CA GLY A 422 -5.26 -28.69 -9.30
C GLY A 422 -6.75 -28.85 -9.62
N CYS A 423 -7.07 -29.27 -10.84
CA CYS A 423 -8.45 -29.56 -11.22
C CYS A 423 -8.97 -30.79 -10.47
N ALA A 424 -8.16 -31.83 -10.28
CA ALA A 424 -8.51 -32.99 -9.46
C ALA A 424 -8.83 -32.58 -8.00
N ALA A 425 -8.07 -31.63 -7.44
CA ALA A 425 -8.25 -31.07 -6.11
C ALA A 425 -9.43 -30.09 -5.98
N GLY A 426 -10.10 -29.72 -7.07
CA GLY A 426 -11.29 -28.87 -7.04
C GLY A 426 -11.04 -27.38 -7.26
N ASN A 427 -9.88 -26.99 -7.82
CA ASN A 427 -9.64 -25.60 -8.18
C ASN A 427 -10.26 -25.27 -9.55
N VAL A 428 -11.13 -24.24 -9.58
CA VAL A 428 -11.87 -23.81 -10.77
C VAL A 428 -10.93 -23.32 -11.87
N THR A 429 -9.98 -22.43 -11.53
CA THR A 429 -9.00 -21.88 -12.47
C THR A 429 -8.20 -22.98 -13.17
N ALA A 430 -7.79 -24.02 -12.44
CA ALA A 430 -7.08 -25.16 -13.01
C ALA A 430 -7.96 -25.98 -13.99
N CYS A 431 -9.22 -26.24 -13.64
CA CYS A 431 -10.15 -26.95 -14.53
C CYS A 431 -10.46 -26.16 -15.80
N VAL A 432 -10.67 -24.84 -15.68
CA VAL A 432 -10.85 -23.95 -16.82
C VAL A 432 -9.62 -23.97 -17.72
N ALA A 433 -8.41 -23.88 -17.15
CA ALA A 433 -7.17 -23.94 -17.91
C ALA A 433 -7.04 -25.22 -18.75
N ILE A 434 -7.30 -26.41 -18.17
CA ILE A 434 -7.28 -27.69 -18.91
C ILE A 434 -8.29 -27.70 -20.05
N SER A 435 -9.52 -27.19 -19.81
CA SER A 435 -10.57 -27.20 -20.83
C SER A 435 -10.15 -26.42 -22.09
N ASN A 436 -9.32 -25.40 -21.93
CA ASN A 436 -8.80 -24.57 -23.02
C ASN A 436 -7.59 -25.18 -23.77
N GLN A 437 -6.98 -26.29 -23.29
CA GLN A 437 -5.77 -26.88 -23.89
C GLN A 437 -6.04 -27.77 -25.11
N ARG A 438 -6.42 -27.19 -26.26
CA ARG A 438 -6.73 -27.93 -27.52
C ARG A 438 -5.57 -28.78 -28.05
N SER A 439 -4.34 -28.30 -27.90
CA SER A 439 -3.13 -28.91 -28.43
C SER A 439 -2.58 -30.04 -27.53
N ARG A 440 -3.02 -30.13 -26.27
CA ARG A 440 -2.41 -30.99 -25.24
C ARG A 440 -3.39 -31.90 -24.51
N ALA A 441 -4.69 -31.63 -24.61
CA ALA A 441 -5.74 -32.46 -24.03
C ALA A 441 -6.71 -32.94 -25.11
N ASP A 442 -7.05 -34.23 -25.08
CA ASP A 442 -8.10 -34.76 -25.94
C ASP A 442 -9.46 -34.15 -25.58
N ALA A 443 -10.41 -34.25 -26.52
CA ALA A 443 -11.76 -33.72 -26.29
C ALA A 443 -12.38 -34.27 -25.01
N ALA A 444 -12.22 -35.56 -24.71
CA ALA A 444 -12.78 -36.17 -23.50
C ALA A 444 -12.25 -35.54 -22.20
N THR A 445 -10.96 -35.25 -22.10
CA THR A 445 -10.33 -34.62 -20.94
C THR A 445 -10.75 -33.18 -20.80
N ARG A 446 -10.77 -32.42 -21.90
CA ARG A 446 -11.24 -31.03 -21.92
C ARG A 446 -12.70 -30.93 -21.45
N ARG A 447 -13.56 -31.82 -21.94
CA ARG A 447 -14.98 -31.93 -21.56
C ARG A 447 -15.15 -32.26 -20.08
N ARG A 448 -14.40 -33.23 -19.54
CA ARG A 448 -14.41 -33.57 -18.10
C ARG A 448 -13.99 -32.38 -17.22
N ALA A 449 -12.96 -31.65 -17.63
CA ALA A 449 -12.48 -30.48 -16.89
C ALA A 449 -13.52 -29.34 -16.89
N ALA A 450 -14.13 -29.04 -18.05
CA ALA A 450 -15.21 -28.05 -18.15
C ALA A 450 -16.42 -28.44 -17.29
N ALA A 451 -16.89 -29.69 -17.37
CA ALA A 451 -17.98 -30.19 -16.55
C ALA A 451 -17.68 -30.08 -15.05
N LYS A 452 -16.43 -30.35 -14.64
CA LYS A 452 -16.02 -30.22 -13.24
C LYS A 452 -15.98 -28.76 -12.78
N ALA A 453 -15.47 -27.84 -13.59
CA ALA A 453 -15.49 -26.41 -13.26
C ALA A 453 -16.93 -25.90 -13.04
N ILE A 454 -17.86 -26.30 -13.91
CA ILE A 454 -19.29 -26.00 -13.78
C ILE A 454 -19.86 -26.57 -12.48
N ALA A 455 -19.59 -27.85 -12.20
CA ALA A 455 -20.09 -28.51 -10.98
C ALA A 455 -19.55 -27.86 -9.70
N LEU A 456 -18.30 -27.39 -9.69
CA LEU A 456 -17.69 -26.70 -8.55
C LEU A 456 -18.39 -25.35 -8.28
N CYS A 457 -18.65 -24.56 -9.32
CA CYS A 457 -19.33 -23.26 -9.17
C CYS A 457 -20.84 -23.36 -8.94
N GLN A 458 -21.43 -24.55 -9.03
CA GLN A 458 -22.85 -24.79 -8.73
C GLN A 458 -23.08 -25.26 -7.28
N GLN A 459 -22.03 -25.47 -6.49
CA GLN A 459 -22.17 -25.87 -5.09
C GLN A 459 -22.69 -24.69 -4.24
N PRO A 460 -23.61 -24.91 -3.30
CA PRO A 460 -24.11 -23.86 -2.42
C PRO A 460 -22.97 -23.19 -1.63
N GLY A 461 -22.87 -21.86 -1.70
CA GLY A 461 -21.83 -21.08 -1.00
C GLY A 461 -20.46 -21.00 -1.71
N ALA A 462 -20.38 -21.36 -3.00
CA ALA A 462 -19.15 -21.32 -3.76
C ALA A 462 -18.82 -19.91 -4.29
N ASP A 463 -18.14 -19.08 -3.48
CA ASP A 463 -17.48 -17.84 -3.92
C ASP A 463 -16.03 -18.09 -4.36
N ALA A 464 -15.81 -19.18 -5.11
CA ALA A 464 -14.46 -19.55 -5.53
C ALA A 464 -13.94 -18.60 -6.64
N PRO A 465 -12.66 -18.17 -6.59
CA PRO A 465 -12.06 -17.39 -7.67
C PRO A 465 -12.23 -18.08 -9.04
N GLY A 466 -12.79 -17.34 -10.00
CA GLY A 466 -13.10 -17.83 -11.35
C GLY A 466 -14.55 -18.28 -11.58
N CYS A 467 -15.42 -18.30 -10.56
CA CYS A 467 -16.83 -18.62 -10.74
C CYS A 467 -17.68 -17.48 -11.33
N SER A 468 -17.37 -16.22 -11.00
CA SER A 468 -18.04 -15.02 -11.54
C SER A 468 -18.04 -14.99 -13.07
N ASP A 469 -16.91 -15.36 -13.66
CA ASP A 469 -16.64 -15.28 -15.10
C ASP A 469 -16.49 -16.66 -15.76
N LEU A 470 -16.99 -17.72 -15.12
CA LEU A 470 -16.81 -19.09 -15.60
C LEU A 470 -17.34 -19.26 -17.04
N ALA A 471 -18.49 -18.66 -17.34
CA ALA A 471 -19.11 -18.80 -18.65
C ALA A 471 -18.34 -18.10 -19.79
N SER A 472 -17.58 -17.03 -19.49
CA SER A 472 -16.76 -16.32 -20.48
C SER A 472 -15.37 -16.95 -20.65
N THR A 473 -14.88 -17.69 -19.65
CA THR A 473 -13.54 -18.30 -19.66
C THR A 473 -13.53 -19.75 -20.16
N LEU A 474 -14.68 -20.40 -20.25
CA LEU A 474 -14.81 -21.75 -20.79
C LEU A 474 -14.80 -21.76 -22.33
N PRO A 475 -14.19 -22.80 -22.95
CA PRO A 475 -14.07 -22.91 -24.41
C PRO A 475 -15.42 -23.17 -25.09
N ALA A 476 -15.79 -22.31 -26.03
CA ALA A 476 -17.06 -22.41 -26.76
C ALA A 476 -17.17 -23.63 -27.71
N ASP A 477 -16.07 -24.34 -28.00
CA ASP A 477 -16.10 -25.56 -28.84
C ASP A 477 -16.53 -26.83 -28.10
N LEU A 478 -16.73 -26.76 -26.78
CA LEU A 478 -17.16 -27.90 -25.98
C LEU A 478 -18.69 -27.95 -25.82
N PRO A 479 -19.33 -29.13 -25.96
CA PRO A 479 -20.78 -29.24 -25.78
C PRO A 479 -21.23 -28.93 -24.34
N GLU A 480 -20.36 -29.15 -23.34
CA GLU A 480 -20.57 -28.79 -21.93
C GLU A 480 -20.72 -27.30 -21.71
N THR A 481 -20.22 -26.47 -22.62
CA THR A 481 -20.28 -25.00 -22.51
C THR A 481 -21.45 -24.46 -23.34
N ALA A 482 -21.70 -25.06 -24.50
CA ALA A 482 -22.83 -24.74 -25.36
C ALA A 482 -24.19 -25.10 -24.72
N GLY A 483 -24.32 -26.25 -24.03
CA GLY A 483 -25.58 -26.67 -23.42
C GLY A 483 -26.11 -25.69 -22.36
N PRO A 484 -25.33 -25.38 -21.30
CA PRO A 484 -25.72 -24.41 -20.28
C PRO A 484 -25.83 -22.97 -20.81
N ALA A 485 -24.96 -22.55 -21.74
CA ALA A 485 -25.03 -21.21 -22.32
C ALA A 485 -26.23 -21.05 -23.27
N LEU A 486 -26.58 -22.09 -24.04
CA LEU A 486 -27.77 -22.10 -24.90
C LEU A 486 -29.05 -22.23 -24.08
N ALA A 487 -29.07 -23.05 -23.02
CA ALA A 487 -30.20 -23.11 -22.09
C ALA A 487 -30.43 -21.77 -21.40
N ARG A 488 -29.37 -21.09 -20.95
CA ARG A 488 -29.43 -19.72 -20.44
C ARG A 488 -29.90 -18.73 -21.50
N TYR A 489 -29.41 -18.85 -22.75
CA TYR A 489 -29.91 -18.05 -23.85
C TYR A 489 -31.40 -18.26 -24.07
N GLU A 490 -31.89 -19.51 -24.12
CA GLU A 490 -33.31 -19.82 -24.33
C GLU A 490 -34.18 -19.28 -23.19
N GLU A 491 -33.73 -19.42 -21.95
CA GLU A 491 -34.37 -18.84 -20.77
C GLU A 491 -34.46 -17.31 -20.86
N TYR A 492 -33.32 -16.63 -21.10
CA TYR A 492 -33.29 -15.18 -21.23
C TYR A 492 -34.02 -14.68 -22.49
N ALA A 493 -33.99 -15.44 -23.59
CA ALA A 493 -34.70 -15.13 -24.82
C ALA A 493 -36.21 -15.24 -24.61
N GLU A 494 -36.68 -16.23 -23.86
CA GLU A 494 -38.09 -16.34 -23.51
C GLU A 494 -38.52 -15.21 -22.57
N ALA A 495 -37.72 -14.87 -21.57
CA ALA A 495 -37.95 -13.70 -20.73
C ALA A 495 -37.98 -12.41 -21.57
N CYS A 496 -37.05 -12.25 -22.52
CA CYS A 496 -37.01 -11.13 -23.47
C CYS A 496 -38.29 -11.04 -24.33
N ARG A 497 -38.95 -12.19 -24.65
CA ARG A 497 -40.22 -12.26 -25.41
C ARG A 497 -41.47 -12.10 -24.57
N THR A 498 -41.45 -12.45 -23.29
CA THR A 498 -42.68 -12.57 -22.48
C THR A 498 -42.79 -11.52 -21.38
N VAL A 499 -41.67 -11.11 -20.78
CA VAL A 499 -41.65 -10.10 -19.73
C VAL A 499 -41.97 -8.73 -20.32
N SER A 500 -42.80 -7.96 -19.63
CA SER A 500 -43.24 -6.61 -20.01
C SER A 500 -42.87 -5.57 -18.94
N THR A 501 -41.91 -5.88 -18.07
CA THR A 501 -41.36 -4.95 -17.08
C THR A 501 -39.98 -4.47 -17.53
N ARG A 502 -39.30 -3.63 -16.74
CA ARG A 502 -37.91 -3.21 -17.00
C ARG A 502 -36.94 -4.39 -17.20
N TYR A 503 -37.20 -5.50 -16.50
CA TYR A 503 -36.42 -6.73 -16.60
C TYR A 503 -36.45 -7.35 -18.00
N ALA A 504 -37.40 -6.97 -18.87
CA ALA A 504 -37.42 -7.41 -20.25
C ALA A 504 -36.19 -6.93 -21.02
N SER A 505 -35.75 -5.69 -20.80
CA SER A 505 -34.54 -5.13 -21.44
C SER A 505 -33.28 -5.83 -20.94
N ASP A 506 -33.21 -6.12 -19.64
CA ASP A 506 -32.11 -6.88 -19.04
C ASP A 506 -32.08 -8.31 -19.55
N ALA A 507 -33.24 -8.97 -19.65
CA ALA A 507 -33.36 -10.29 -20.25
C ALA A 507 -32.88 -10.31 -21.70
N CYS A 508 -33.22 -9.30 -22.51
CA CYS A 508 -32.73 -9.19 -23.89
C CYS A 508 -31.20 -8.98 -23.95
N ASN A 509 -30.64 -8.20 -23.01
CA ASN A 509 -29.18 -8.02 -22.88
C ASN A 509 -28.48 -9.32 -22.46
N SER A 510 -29.00 -10.00 -21.43
CA SER A 510 -28.51 -11.28 -20.95
C SER A 510 -28.63 -12.38 -22.02
N ALA A 511 -29.69 -12.37 -22.82
CA ALA A 511 -29.83 -13.26 -23.98
C ALA A 511 -28.73 -12.98 -25.01
N LEU A 512 -28.48 -11.71 -25.37
CA LEU A 512 -27.39 -11.37 -26.29
C LEU A 512 -26.03 -11.83 -25.75
N HIS A 513 -25.77 -11.64 -24.46
CA HIS A 513 -24.53 -12.07 -23.81
C HIS A 513 -24.39 -13.60 -23.80
N ALA A 514 -25.42 -14.32 -23.34
CA ALA A 514 -25.45 -15.78 -23.33
C ALA A 514 -25.33 -16.37 -24.74
N TYR A 515 -25.95 -15.75 -25.76
CA TYR A 515 -25.82 -16.19 -27.15
C TYR A 515 -24.40 -16.03 -27.67
N ARG A 516 -23.75 -14.89 -27.37
CA ARG A 516 -22.34 -14.65 -27.72
C ARG A 516 -21.42 -15.68 -27.09
N GLN A 517 -21.72 -16.15 -25.87
CA GLN A 517 -20.99 -17.21 -25.20
C GLN A 517 -21.28 -18.61 -25.79
N ALA A 518 -22.54 -18.90 -26.08
CA ALA A 518 -22.98 -20.20 -26.62
C ALA A 518 -22.48 -20.46 -28.05
N LYS A 519 -22.24 -19.39 -28.82
CA LYS A 519 -21.76 -19.47 -30.19
C LYS A 519 -20.52 -18.59 -30.38
N ALA A 520 -19.33 -19.17 -30.19
CA ALA A 520 -18.12 -18.56 -30.73
C ALA A 520 -18.22 -18.46 -32.26
N ALA A 521 -18.45 -17.24 -32.74
CA ALA A 521 -18.29 -16.79 -34.12
C ALA A 521 -19.26 -17.30 -35.21
N ALA A 522 -20.33 -18.04 -34.91
CA ALA A 522 -21.25 -18.54 -35.97
C ALA A 522 -22.67 -17.94 -35.91
N ASP A 523 -22.87 -16.93 -36.76
CA ASP A 523 -24.15 -16.32 -37.14
C ASP A 523 -24.93 -15.63 -36.01
N MET A 524 -24.69 -14.31 -35.87
CA MET A 524 -25.46 -13.44 -34.97
C MET A 524 -26.90 -13.19 -35.44
N SER A 525 -27.31 -13.68 -36.62
CA SER A 525 -28.64 -13.42 -37.18
C SER A 525 -29.78 -13.90 -36.27
N VAL A 526 -29.55 -14.97 -35.48
CA VAL A 526 -30.56 -15.48 -34.55
C VAL A 526 -30.78 -14.52 -33.38
N ALA A 527 -29.70 -14.04 -32.75
CA ALA A 527 -29.78 -13.04 -31.70
C ALA A 527 -30.30 -11.71 -32.26
N GLU A 528 -29.81 -11.28 -33.43
CA GLU A 528 -30.30 -10.08 -34.11
C GLU A 528 -31.80 -10.18 -34.40
N LYS A 529 -32.28 -11.32 -34.91
CA LYS A 529 -33.70 -11.55 -35.18
C LYS A 529 -34.53 -11.44 -33.90
N LEU A 530 -34.12 -12.12 -32.83
CA LEU A 530 -34.78 -12.01 -31.52
C LEU A 530 -34.86 -10.54 -31.08
N LEU A 531 -33.74 -9.81 -31.16
CA LEU A 531 -33.67 -8.42 -30.72
C LEU A 531 -34.49 -7.48 -31.60
N ARG A 532 -34.53 -7.69 -32.93
CA ARG A 532 -35.39 -6.94 -33.87
C ARG A 532 -36.87 -7.22 -33.63
N GLU A 533 -37.26 -8.47 -33.36
CA GLU A 533 -38.64 -8.84 -33.00
C GLU A 533 -39.08 -8.20 -31.68
N ASN A 534 -38.14 -7.93 -30.78
CA ASN A 534 -38.38 -7.25 -29.51
C ASN A 534 -38.01 -5.76 -29.51
N CYS A 535 -37.65 -5.19 -30.67
CA CYS A 535 -37.41 -3.76 -30.91
C CYS A 535 -38.34 -3.26 -32.04
N ARG A 536 -39.63 -3.19 -31.72
CA ARG A 536 -40.75 -2.76 -32.56
C ARG A 536 -41.46 -1.56 -31.93
N SER A 537 -42.48 -1.02 -32.61
CA SER A 537 -43.20 0.17 -32.13
C SER A 537 -43.97 -0.08 -30.82
N ASP A 538 -44.44 -1.30 -30.62
CA ASP A 538 -45.25 -1.78 -29.48
C ASP A 538 -44.41 -2.48 -28.40
N ARG A 539 -43.14 -2.81 -28.68
CA ARG A 539 -42.24 -3.50 -27.77
C ARG A 539 -40.81 -3.02 -27.94
N ILE A 540 -40.22 -2.46 -26.89
CA ILE A 540 -38.92 -1.76 -26.95
C ILE A 540 -37.79 -2.45 -26.17
N ALA A 541 -38.07 -3.57 -25.50
CA ALA A 541 -37.12 -4.27 -24.63
C ALA A 541 -35.82 -4.69 -25.36
N GLY A 542 -35.93 -5.09 -26.63
CA GLY A 542 -34.78 -5.51 -27.42
C GLY A 542 -33.90 -4.37 -27.94
N CYS A 543 -34.33 -3.10 -27.83
CA CYS A 543 -33.67 -2.00 -28.53
C CYS A 543 -32.27 -1.66 -27.98
N ALA A 544 -32.07 -1.69 -26.65
CA ALA A 544 -30.76 -1.44 -26.04
C ALA A 544 -29.75 -2.53 -26.41
N ALA A 545 -30.17 -3.80 -26.31
CA ALA A 545 -29.35 -4.94 -26.69
C ALA A 545 -29.06 -4.93 -28.20
N LEU A 546 -30.02 -4.56 -29.04
CA LEU A 546 -29.81 -4.40 -30.48
C LEU A 546 -28.80 -3.29 -30.79
N ALA A 547 -28.85 -2.17 -30.05
CA ALA A 547 -27.86 -1.11 -30.18
C ALA A 547 -26.45 -1.57 -29.78
N ARG A 548 -26.31 -2.33 -28.68
CA ARG A 548 -25.06 -2.97 -28.25
C ARG A 548 -24.55 -4.04 -29.23
N LEU A 549 -25.44 -4.64 -30.03
CA LEU A 549 -25.03 -5.54 -31.10
C LEU A 549 -24.29 -4.80 -32.22
N PHE A 550 -24.66 -3.55 -32.47
CA PHE A 550 -24.11 -2.69 -33.54
C PHE A 550 -22.96 -1.78 -33.08
N GLU A 551 -22.51 -1.91 -31.84
CA GLU A 551 -21.38 -1.15 -31.30
C GLU A 551 -20.04 -1.65 -31.89
N PRO A 552 -19.09 -0.76 -32.23
CA PRO A 552 -17.76 -1.17 -32.68
C PRO A 552 -17.08 -2.05 -31.63
N ARG A 553 -16.41 -3.11 -32.06
CA ARG A 553 -15.62 -3.97 -31.17
C ARG A 553 -14.14 -3.68 -31.34
N GLU A 554 -13.50 -3.24 -30.26
CA GLU A 554 -12.04 -3.32 -30.18
C GLU A 554 -11.64 -4.79 -29.95
N ALA A 555 -10.57 -5.20 -30.64
CA ALA A 555 -10.05 -6.55 -30.53
C ALA A 555 -9.52 -6.80 -29.11
N GLY A 556 -10.21 -7.66 -28.35
CA GLY A 556 -9.61 -8.25 -27.15
C GLY A 556 -8.38 -9.08 -27.52
N ALA A 557 -7.48 -9.27 -26.55
CA ALA A 557 -6.14 -9.87 -26.68
C ALA A 557 -6.07 -11.33 -27.20
N GLU A 558 -7.16 -11.89 -27.72
CA GLU A 558 -7.27 -13.26 -28.24
C GLU A 558 -7.51 -13.26 -29.76
N GLY A 559 -6.47 -12.94 -30.54
CA GLY A 559 -6.17 -13.49 -31.88
C GLY A 559 -7.22 -13.48 -33.00
N ALA A 560 -8.46 -13.03 -32.80
CA ALA A 560 -9.51 -12.98 -33.81
C ALA A 560 -9.50 -11.59 -34.47
N THR A 561 -8.71 -11.48 -35.53
CA THR A 561 -8.64 -10.29 -36.38
C THR A 561 -9.89 -10.13 -37.24
N THR A 562 -10.93 -9.54 -36.68
CA THR A 562 -11.85 -8.68 -37.43
C THR A 562 -12.34 -7.58 -36.48
N ALA A 563 -11.74 -6.39 -36.57
CA ALA A 563 -12.40 -5.19 -36.10
C ALA A 563 -13.67 -5.05 -36.95
N ASP A 564 -14.83 -5.37 -36.37
CA ASP A 564 -16.10 -5.02 -36.99
C ASP A 564 -16.23 -3.49 -36.85
N PRO A 565 -16.30 -2.72 -37.96
CA PRO A 565 -16.36 -1.26 -37.91
C PRO A 565 -17.59 -0.73 -37.15
N GLY A 566 -18.48 -1.60 -36.68
CA GLY A 566 -19.74 -1.23 -36.05
C GLY A 566 -20.74 -0.75 -37.10
N GLN A 567 -22.00 -0.67 -36.72
CA GLN A 567 -23.07 -0.20 -37.59
C GLN A 567 -23.72 1.04 -36.95
N PRO A 568 -23.05 2.20 -36.96
CA PRO A 568 -23.43 3.37 -36.15
C PRO A 568 -24.84 3.89 -36.45
N GLU A 569 -25.27 3.84 -37.70
CA GLU A 569 -26.63 4.25 -38.10
C GLU A 569 -27.70 3.25 -37.62
N GLN A 570 -27.38 1.95 -37.59
CA GLN A 570 -28.31 0.95 -37.05
C GLN A 570 -28.37 1.01 -35.52
N ARG A 571 -27.25 1.30 -34.86
CA ARG A 571 -27.18 1.59 -33.42
C ARG A 571 -28.08 2.77 -33.08
N LEU A 572 -27.92 3.88 -33.79
CA LEU A 572 -28.73 5.08 -33.60
C LEU A 572 -30.22 4.80 -33.82
N ALA A 573 -30.57 4.13 -34.93
CA ALA A 573 -31.96 3.79 -35.26
C ALA A 573 -32.61 2.86 -34.21
N ALA A 574 -31.87 1.91 -33.64
CA ALA A 574 -32.36 1.05 -32.57
C ALA A 574 -32.69 1.86 -31.30
N LEU A 575 -31.76 2.73 -30.87
CA LEU A 575 -31.97 3.58 -29.69
C LEU A 575 -33.08 4.62 -29.89
N GLN A 576 -33.17 5.25 -31.06
CA GLN A 576 -34.26 6.17 -31.41
C GLN A 576 -35.63 5.46 -31.36
N LYS A 577 -35.70 4.20 -31.80
CA LYS A 577 -36.93 3.42 -31.70
C LYS A 577 -37.27 3.04 -30.24
N GLY A 578 -36.24 2.74 -29.44
CA GLY A 578 -36.39 2.33 -28.04
C GLY A 578 -36.69 3.46 -27.07
N CYS A 579 -36.24 4.68 -27.35
CA CYS A 579 -36.46 5.84 -26.49
C CYS A 579 -37.87 6.44 -26.71
N LYS A 580 -38.74 6.26 -25.71
CA LYS A 580 -40.15 6.68 -25.68
C LYS A 580 -40.53 7.11 -24.25
N ALA A 581 -41.72 7.68 -24.07
CA ALA A 581 -42.23 7.93 -22.74
C ALA A 581 -42.58 6.61 -22.01
N GLY A 582 -42.24 6.51 -20.72
CA GLY A 582 -42.59 5.39 -19.83
C GLY A 582 -41.38 4.60 -19.30
N ALA A 583 -41.62 3.80 -18.24
CA ALA A 583 -40.57 3.14 -17.46
C ALA A 583 -39.65 2.22 -18.27
N GLN A 584 -40.20 1.49 -19.25
CA GLN A 584 -39.43 0.51 -20.04
C GLN A 584 -38.40 1.17 -20.98
N ALA A 585 -38.54 2.46 -21.26
CA ALA A 585 -37.76 3.16 -22.27
C ALA A 585 -36.57 3.95 -21.69
N MET A 586 -36.49 4.12 -20.38
CA MET A 586 -35.62 5.11 -19.76
C MET A 586 -34.13 4.80 -20.00
N GLY A 587 -33.71 3.54 -19.87
CA GLY A 587 -32.36 3.11 -20.23
C GLY A 587 -32.01 3.26 -21.73
N ASN A 588 -32.99 3.09 -22.62
CA ASN A 588 -32.81 3.38 -24.05
C ASN A 588 -32.59 4.88 -24.28
N CYS A 589 -33.33 5.72 -23.56
CA CYS A 589 -33.20 7.17 -23.63
C CYS A 589 -31.87 7.67 -23.06
N ALA A 590 -31.39 7.12 -21.95
CA ALA A 590 -30.06 7.41 -21.41
C ALA A 590 -28.97 7.08 -22.43
N SER A 591 -29.03 5.89 -23.02
CA SER A 591 -28.07 5.44 -24.05
C SER A 591 -28.12 6.28 -25.33
N LEU A 592 -29.33 6.69 -25.75
CA LEU A 592 -29.51 7.59 -26.89
C LEU A 592 -28.91 8.96 -26.61
N GLY A 593 -29.17 9.52 -25.42
CA GLY A 593 -28.62 10.80 -24.98
C GLY A 593 -27.09 10.80 -25.04
N TYR A 594 -26.48 9.76 -24.45
CA TYR A 594 -25.03 9.60 -24.43
C TYR A 594 -24.42 9.48 -25.83
N LEU A 595 -25.04 8.68 -26.71
CA LEU A 595 -24.59 8.55 -28.10
C LEU A 595 -24.67 9.88 -28.86
N GLN A 596 -25.73 10.66 -28.65
CA GLN A 596 -25.89 11.96 -29.30
C GLN A 596 -24.90 12.99 -28.77
N GLU A 597 -24.58 12.94 -27.47
CA GLU A 597 -23.52 13.77 -26.87
C GLU A 597 -22.16 13.47 -27.49
N GLN A 598 -21.78 12.19 -27.63
CA GLN A 598 -20.53 11.79 -28.31
C GLN A 598 -20.48 12.26 -29.78
N ARG A 599 -21.63 12.33 -30.44
CA ARG A 599 -21.77 12.86 -31.81
C ARG A 599 -21.78 14.39 -31.88
N GLY A 600 -21.76 15.09 -30.74
CA GLY A 600 -21.84 16.54 -30.64
C GLY A 600 -23.23 17.14 -30.88
N ASP A 601 -24.28 16.31 -30.97
CA ASP A 601 -25.67 16.77 -31.12
C ASP A 601 -26.31 16.94 -29.72
N PHE A 602 -25.91 18.01 -29.04
CA PHE A 602 -26.36 18.29 -27.67
C PHE A 602 -27.87 18.57 -27.58
N ALA A 603 -28.50 19.05 -28.64
CA ALA A 603 -29.95 19.26 -28.68
C ALA A 603 -30.70 17.92 -28.71
N ALA A 604 -30.26 16.98 -29.56
CA ALA A 604 -30.83 15.63 -29.58
C ALA A 604 -30.53 14.86 -28.28
N ALA A 605 -29.33 15.06 -27.71
CA ALA A 605 -28.97 14.47 -26.42
C ALA A 605 -29.90 14.97 -25.30
N SER A 606 -30.08 16.29 -25.19
CA SER A 606 -31.00 16.92 -24.23
C SER A 606 -32.43 16.39 -24.39
N ALA A 607 -32.92 16.26 -25.62
CA ALA A 607 -34.26 15.73 -25.87
C ALA A 607 -34.43 14.27 -25.42
N ALA A 608 -33.42 13.43 -25.67
CA ALA A 608 -33.42 12.03 -25.24
C ALA A 608 -33.38 11.91 -23.71
N TYR A 609 -32.44 12.61 -23.05
CA TYR A 609 -32.35 12.64 -21.60
C TYR A 609 -33.63 13.17 -20.95
N ALA A 610 -34.21 14.24 -21.49
CA ALA A 610 -35.45 14.80 -20.97
C ALA A 610 -36.62 13.82 -21.04
N LEU A 611 -36.72 13.04 -22.12
CA LEU A 611 -37.77 12.03 -22.27
C LEU A 611 -37.62 10.89 -21.24
N GLY A 612 -36.39 10.39 -21.05
CA GLY A 612 -36.09 9.37 -20.04
C GLY A 612 -36.35 9.88 -18.62
N CYS A 613 -35.72 10.99 -18.24
CA CYS A 613 -35.79 11.51 -16.89
C CYS A 613 -37.20 11.97 -16.49
N THR A 614 -37.94 12.63 -17.40
CA THR A 614 -39.33 13.03 -17.11
C THR A 614 -40.23 11.81 -16.88
N SER A 615 -39.96 10.70 -17.58
CA SER A 615 -40.67 9.43 -17.34
C SER A 615 -40.37 8.88 -15.95
N ALA A 616 -39.10 8.90 -15.51
CA ALA A 616 -38.69 8.45 -14.18
C ALA A 616 -39.38 9.28 -13.08
N MET A 617 -39.31 10.62 -13.20
CA MET A 617 -39.92 11.54 -12.23
C MET A 617 -41.45 11.40 -12.13
N PHE A 618 -42.13 11.00 -13.21
CA PHE A 618 -43.59 10.82 -13.21
C PHE A 618 -44.03 9.53 -12.52
N ILE A 619 -43.26 8.45 -12.65
CA ILE A 619 -43.68 7.11 -12.20
C ILE A 619 -43.60 6.95 -10.68
N ARG A 620 -42.76 7.74 -9.99
CA ARG A 620 -42.65 7.81 -8.51
C ARG A 620 -42.50 6.46 -7.77
N ASP A 621 -42.10 5.41 -8.46
CA ASP A 621 -41.82 4.11 -7.84
C ASP A 621 -40.35 4.09 -7.39
N PRO A 622 -40.04 3.71 -6.13
CA PRO A 622 -38.69 3.69 -5.56
C PRO A 622 -37.66 2.96 -6.43
N SER A 623 -38.10 1.95 -7.18
CA SER A 623 -37.23 1.20 -8.08
C SER A 623 -36.71 2.02 -9.28
N TYR A 624 -37.27 3.21 -9.54
CA TYR A 624 -36.89 4.08 -10.66
C TYR A 624 -36.17 5.38 -10.24
N GLN A 625 -35.76 5.49 -8.98
CA GLN A 625 -35.18 6.74 -8.47
C GLN A 625 -33.69 6.91 -8.85
N GLY A 626 -32.98 5.86 -9.28
CA GLY A 626 -31.62 5.90 -9.82
C GLY A 626 -31.51 5.92 -11.34
N ASP A 627 -32.39 6.67 -12.01
CA ASP A 627 -32.45 6.63 -13.47
C ASP A 627 -31.22 7.29 -14.13
N GLN A 628 -30.48 6.50 -14.90
CA GLN A 628 -29.33 6.93 -15.68
C GLN A 628 -29.63 8.16 -16.55
N ALA A 629 -30.83 8.30 -17.11
CA ALA A 629 -31.14 9.44 -17.98
C ALA A 629 -31.22 10.75 -17.17
N CYS A 630 -31.64 10.70 -15.90
CA CYS A 630 -31.60 11.87 -15.02
C CYS A 630 -30.18 12.23 -14.61
N PHE A 631 -29.36 11.28 -14.17
CA PHE A 631 -27.98 11.58 -13.78
C PHE A 631 -27.16 12.14 -14.95
N TRP A 632 -27.07 11.38 -16.06
CA TRP A 632 -26.32 11.81 -17.25
C TRP A 632 -26.94 13.05 -17.90
N GLY A 633 -28.27 13.17 -17.89
CA GLY A 633 -28.94 14.38 -18.37
C GLY A 633 -28.63 15.61 -17.53
N GLY A 634 -28.49 15.44 -16.21
CA GLY A 634 -28.08 16.48 -15.27
C GLY A 634 -26.64 16.94 -15.52
N GLU A 635 -25.72 15.98 -15.63
CA GLU A 635 -24.32 16.24 -15.97
C GLU A 635 -24.17 16.92 -17.33
N HIS A 636 -24.91 16.44 -18.34
CA HIS A 636 -24.98 17.05 -19.66
C HIS A 636 -25.46 18.49 -19.60
N ALA A 637 -26.55 18.74 -18.88
CA ALA A 637 -27.12 20.07 -18.72
C ALA A 637 -26.16 21.02 -18.00
N MET A 638 -25.42 20.52 -17.00
CA MET A 638 -24.42 21.29 -16.26
C MET A 638 -23.19 21.63 -17.13
N ARG A 639 -22.60 20.64 -17.78
CA ARG A 639 -21.27 20.75 -18.42
C ARG A 639 -21.36 21.26 -19.87
N ASN A 640 -22.32 20.78 -20.65
CA ASN A 640 -22.36 20.99 -22.11
C ASN A 640 -23.31 22.11 -22.52
N THR A 641 -24.51 22.17 -21.97
CA THR A 641 -25.51 23.19 -22.35
C THR A 641 -25.57 24.37 -21.38
N ARG A 642 -25.04 24.21 -20.17
CA ARG A 642 -25.13 25.18 -19.06
C ARG A 642 -26.58 25.53 -18.67
N ASP A 643 -27.52 24.62 -18.92
CA ASP A 643 -28.88 24.71 -18.42
C ASP A 643 -28.93 24.26 -16.96
N TYR A 644 -28.50 25.15 -16.07
CA TYR A 644 -28.39 24.86 -14.65
C TYR A 644 -29.74 24.60 -13.96
N ALA A 645 -30.86 25.06 -14.55
CA ALA A 645 -32.19 24.77 -14.03
C ALA A 645 -32.55 23.30 -14.24
N THR A 646 -32.31 22.79 -15.45
CA THR A 646 -32.49 21.37 -15.77
C THR A 646 -31.49 20.51 -15.00
N ALA A 647 -30.22 20.90 -14.95
CA ALA A 647 -29.18 20.17 -14.21
C ALA A 647 -29.57 19.98 -12.74
N ARG A 648 -29.91 21.08 -12.06
CA ARG A 648 -30.34 21.06 -10.65
C ARG A 648 -31.56 20.17 -10.45
N ARG A 649 -32.59 20.31 -11.31
CA ARG A 649 -33.80 19.50 -11.21
C ARG A 649 -33.50 18.00 -11.29
N TYR A 650 -32.66 17.58 -12.22
CA TYR A 650 -32.37 16.15 -12.43
C TYR A 650 -31.42 15.59 -11.39
N LEU A 651 -30.36 16.32 -11.05
CA LEU A 651 -29.40 15.88 -10.04
C LEU A 651 -30.02 15.84 -8.64
N THR A 652 -30.93 16.76 -8.29
CA THR A 652 -31.69 16.68 -7.02
C THR A 652 -32.54 15.42 -6.95
N PHE A 653 -33.21 15.05 -8.05
CA PHE A 653 -34.01 13.83 -8.09
C PHE A 653 -33.16 12.58 -7.82
N ILE A 654 -31.94 12.51 -8.37
CA ILE A 654 -31.02 11.38 -8.11
C ILE A 654 -30.40 11.46 -6.71
N CYS A 655 -29.93 12.63 -6.29
CA CYS A 655 -29.32 12.78 -4.96
C CYS A 655 -30.30 12.45 -3.83
N ASP A 656 -31.61 12.67 -4.03
CA ASP A 656 -32.66 12.32 -3.07
C ASP A 656 -33.17 10.87 -3.19
N SER A 657 -32.55 10.06 -4.05
CA SER A 657 -32.92 8.66 -4.27
C SER A 657 -32.24 7.69 -3.31
N ASP A 658 -32.79 6.48 -3.23
CA ASP A 658 -32.17 5.36 -2.51
C ASP A 658 -31.20 4.54 -3.40
N ASP A 659 -30.83 5.03 -4.60
CA ASP A 659 -29.90 4.33 -5.50
C ASP A 659 -28.46 4.56 -5.07
N TRP A 660 -27.81 3.51 -4.57
CA TRP A 660 -26.46 3.61 -4.04
C TRP A 660 -25.38 3.88 -5.11
N GLU A 661 -25.59 3.54 -6.39
CA GLU A 661 -24.54 3.71 -7.41
C GLU A 661 -24.32 5.16 -7.82
N MET A 662 -25.40 5.94 -8.01
CA MET A 662 -25.32 7.28 -8.61
C MET A 662 -25.61 8.42 -7.64
N THR A 663 -26.26 8.13 -6.52
CA THR A 663 -26.65 9.15 -5.53
C THR A 663 -25.46 9.95 -5.01
N PRO A 664 -24.35 9.31 -4.55
CA PRO A 664 -23.19 10.05 -4.08
C PRO A 664 -22.63 11.05 -5.11
N SER A 665 -22.45 10.61 -6.36
CA SER A 665 -21.91 11.46 -7.43
C SER A 665 -22.88 12.56 -7.88
N ALA A 666 -24.20 12.32 -7.82
CA ALA A 666 -25.19 13.38 -8.06
C ALA A 666 -25.14 14.46 -6.98
N CYS A 667 -25.01 14.06 -5.72
CA CYS A 667 -24.81 14.99 -4.60
C CYS A 667 -23.48 15.77 -4.74
N THR A 668 -22.38 15.13 -5.15
CA THR A 668 -21.12 15.82 -5.47
C THR A 668 -21.33 16.90 -6.54
N SER A 669 -22.08 16.58 -7.59
CA SER A 669 -22.32 17.50 -8.70
C SER A 669 -23.20 18.70 -8.29
N LEU A 670 -24.24 18.46 -7.48
CA LEU A 670 -25.00 19.55 -6.84
C LEU A 670 -24.11 20.42 -5.94
N GLY A 671 -23.25 19.80 -5.12
CA GLY A 671 -22.33 20.52 -4.25
C GLY A 671 -21.40 21.46 -5.03
N LYS A 672 -20.86 20.98 -6.17
CA LYS A 672 -20.06 21.81 -7.10
C LYS A 672 -20.87 22.97 -7.68
N MET A 673 -22.13 22.74 -8.04
CA MET A 673 -23.00 23.81 -8.54
C MET A 673 -23.22 24.90 -7.48
N GLU A 674 -23.47 24.52 -6.22
CA GLU A 674 -23.66 25.48 -5.12
C GLU A 674 -22.36 26.23 -4.77
N ALA A 675 -21.23 25.53 -4.78
CA ALA A 675 -19.92 26.14 -4.52
C ALA A 675 -19.51 27.14 -5.61
N ALA A 676 -19.85 26.85 -6.87
CA ALA A 676 -19.53 27.68 -8.02
C ALA A 676 -20.59 28.75 -8.34
N GLY A 677 -21.75 28.73 -7.68
CA GLY A 677 -22.86 29.64 -8.00
C GLY A 677 -23.47 29.39 -9.39
N GLN A 678 -23.56 28.12 -9.79
CA GLN A 678 -24.10 27.72 -11.08
C GLN A 678 -25.62 27.56 -11.00
N GLY A 679 -26.35 28.53 -11.56
CA GLY A 679 -27.83 28.57 -11.54
C GLY A 679 -28.43 29.16 -10.26
N ALA A 680 -27.61 29.55 -9.29
CA ALA A 680 -27.99 30.27 -8.06
C ALA A 680 -26.77 31.03 -7.52
N PRO A 681 -26.90 31.98 -6.57
CA PRO A 681 -25.75 32.56 -5.89
C PRO A 681 -24.90 31.50 -5.17
N VAL A 682 -23.58 31.75 -5.05
CA VAL A 682 -22.65 30.86 -4.30
C VAL A 682 -23.18 30.63 -2.89
N ASN A 683 -23.31 29.36 -2.50
CA ASN A 683 -23.81 28.97 -1.20
C ASN A 683 -22.95 27.84 -0.62
N ALA A 684 -21.92 28.21 0.16
CA ALA A 684 -20.99 27.24 0.75
C ALA A 684 -21.67 26.28 1.74
N ALA A 685 -22.69 26.72 2.47
CA ALA A 685 -23.43 25.87 3.39
C ALA A 685 -24.24 24.80 2.64
N ALA A 686 -24.92 25.19 1.57
CA ALA A 686 -25.61 24.23 0.70
C ALA A 686 -24.62 23.28 0.01
N ALA A 687 -23.46 23.80 -0.45
CA ALA A 687 -22.41 22.95 -1.02
C ALA A 687 -21.93 21.90 -0.01
N MET A 688 -21.62 22.33 1.22
CA MET A 688 -21.18 21.45 2.30
C MET A 688 -22.21 20.36 2.61
N ALA A 689 -23.50 20.69 2.66
CA ALA A 689 -24.57 19.71 2.87
C ALA A 689 -24.64 18.66 1.74
N GLN A 690 -24.42 19.07 0.48
CA GLN A 690 -24.42 18.11 -0.63
C GLN A 690 -23.17 17.24 -0.65
N PHE A 691 -21.98 17.78 -0.33
CA PHE A 691 -20.76 16.99 -0.22
C PHE A 691 -20.78 16.05 1.00
N GLU A 692 -21.42 16.45 2.10
CA GLU A 692 -21.70 15.57 3.24
C GLU A 692 -22.52 14.36 2.78
N ARG A 693 -23.63 14.59 2.07
CA ARG A 693 -24.47 13.52 1.51
C ARG A 693 -23.72 12.65 0.50
N ALA A 694 -22.80 13.22 -0.26
CA ALA A 694 -21.95 12.44 -1.16
C ALA A 694 -20.97 11.52 -0.41
N CYS A 695 -20.54 11.89 0.80
CA CYS A 695 -19.55 11.14 1.56
C CYS A 695 -20.14 10.19 2.64
N PHE A 696 -21.25 10.61 3.23
CA PHE A 696 -21.93 9.98 4.36
C PHE A 696 -23.44 9.91 4.09
N HIS A 697 -23.80 9.40 2.91
CA HIS A 697 -25.22 9.26 2.56
C HIS A 697 -25.92 8.37 3.59
N ASP A 698 -27.10 8.79 4.06
CA ASP A 698 -27.89 8.07 5.07
C ASP A 698 -28.47 6.75 4.54
N ARG A 699 -28.49 6.58 3.21
CA ARG A 699 -29.18 5.46 2.52
C ARG A 699 -28.34 4.71 1.48
N ALA A 700 -27.10 5.12 1.24
CA ALA A 700 -26.20 4.43 0.32
C ALA A 700 -25.01 3.85 1.09
N GLU A 701 -24.67 2.59 0.80
CA GLU A 701 -23.50 1.92 1.38
C GLU A 701 -22.17 2.45 0.78
N THR A 702 -22.26 3.10 -0.38
CA THR A 702 -21.16 3.69 -1.14
C THR A 702 -21.05 5.20 -0.93
N TRP A 703 -19.88 5.74 -1.26
CA TRP A 703 -19.58 7.18 -1.19
C TRP A 703 -18.96 7.65 -2.52
N ASP A 704 -18.76 8.96 -2.67
CA ASP A 704 -18.03 9.56 -3.80
C ASP A 704 -16.75 10.23 -3.28
N GLY A 705 -15.59 9.75 -3.74
CA GLY A 705 -14.29 10.13 -3.20
C GLY A 705 -13.97 11.61 -3.43
N GLU A 706 -14.42 12.17 -4.55
CA GLU A 706 -14.30 13.60 -4.81
C GLU A 706 -15.21 14.42 -3.87
N GLY A 707 -16.47 13.98 -3.68
CA GLY A 707 -17.39 14.56 -2.72
C GLY A 707 -16.83 14.57 -1.29
N CYS A 708 -16.26 13.44 -0.85
CA CYS A 708 -15.58 13.31 0.43
C CYS A 708 -14.39 14.26 0.58
N LEU A 709 -13.54 14.38 -0.44
CA LEU A 709 -12.42 15.32 -0.45
C LEU A 709 -12.91 16.77 -0.31
N LEU A 710 -13.91 17.16 -1.09
CA LEU A 710 -14.48 18.51 -1.08
C LEU A 710 -15.18 18.83 0.26
N TYR A 711 -15.86 17.85 0.85
CA TYR A 711 -16.46 17.98 2.18
C TYR A 711 -15.40 18.26 3.25
N GLY A 712 -14.34 17.44 3.32
CA GLY A 712 -13.26 17.63 4.28
C GLY A 712 -12.54 18.97 4.10
N GLN A 713 -12.31 19.40 2.85
CA GLN A 713 -11.71 20.71 2.56
C GLN A 713 -12.58 21.87 3.03
N LEU A 714 -13.91 21.80 2.81
CA LEU A 714 -14.82 22.83 3.28
C LEU A 714 -14.87 22.92 4.80
N ILE A 715 -14.83 21.79 5.51
CA ILE A 715 -14.75 21.79 6.97
C ILE A 715 -13.48 22.50 7.44
N VAL A 716 -12.31 22.12 6.93
CA VAL A 716 -11.03 22.72 7.34
C VAL A 716 -10.98 24.22 7.02
N ALA A 717 -11.50 24.61 5.85
CA ALA A 717 -11.56 26.01 5.42
C ALA A 717 -12.52 26.87 6.25
N ASN A 718 -13.60 26.27 6.79
CA ASN A 718 -14.64 26.97 7.55
C ASN A 718 -14.65 26.58 9.03
N ARG A 719 -13.56 26.01 9.56
CA ARG A 719 -13.47 25.47 10.93
C ARG A 719 -13.86 26.47 12.03
N ASP A 720 -13.62 27.76 11.82
CA ASP A 720 -13.95 28.83 12.78
C ASP A 720 -15.41 29.32 12.66
N ARG A 721 -16.17 28.73 11.72
CA ARG A 721 -17.56 29.06 11.37
C ARG A 721 -18.42 27.81 11.18
N LEU A 722 -18.12 26.73 11.88
CA LEU A 722 -19.00 25.55 11.97
C LEU A 722 -20.10 25.76 13.04
N ASP A 723 -21.23 25.11 12.82
CA ASP A 723 -22.30 24.91 13.80
C ASP A 723 -22.78 23.45 13.75
N TRP A 724 -23.53 23.02 14.75
CA TRP A 724 -24.21 21.72 14.73
C TRP A 724 -25.29 21.70 13.65
N ASN A 725 -25.49 20.54 13.03
CA ASN A 725 -26.61 20.27 12.15
C ASN A 725 -27.61 19.37 12.90
N ASP A 726 -28.93 19.60 12.75
CA ASP A 726 -30.00 18.79 13.38
C ASP A 726 -30.10 17.34 12.83
N ILE A 727 -29.12 16.91 12.02
CA ILE A 727 -29.01 15.59 11.43
C ILE A 727 -27.98 14.79 12.25
N PRO A 728 -28.17 13.48 12.49
CA PRO A 728 -27.53 12.76 13.60
C PRO A 728 -26.00 12.86 13.73
N TYR A 729 -25.22 13.29 12.73
CA TYR A 729 -23.75 13.31 12.78
C TYR A 729 -23.09 14.40 11.89
N GLY A 730 -23.74 15.55 11.70
CA GLY A 730 -23.31 16.58 10.74
C GLY A 730 -22.85 17.91 11.35
N VAL A 731 -21.89 18.57 10.68
CA VAL A 731 -21.55 19.99 10.91
C VAL A 731 -22.02 20.82 9.71
N THR A 732 -22.35 22.09 9.92
CA THR A 732 -22.73 23.02 8.85
C THR A 732 -21.93 24.32 8.93
N ILE A 733 -21.92 25.12 7.86
CA ILE A 733 -21.31 26.46 7.88
C ILE A 733 -22.30 27.46 8.46
N ALA A 734 -21.95 28.02 9.60
CA ALA A 734 -22.71 29.03 10.31
C ALA A 734 -22.78 30.37 9.57
N ALA A 735 -23.81 31.15 9.90
CA ALA A 735 -23.98 32.50 9.40
C ALA A 735 -22.77 33.40 9.74
N PRO A 736 -22.45 34.41 8.91
CA PRO A 736 -21.35 35.34 9.19
C PRO A 736 -21.45 35.95 10.60
N GLY A 737 -20.36 35.91 11.36
CA GLY A 737 -20.29 36.44 12.73
C GLY A 737 -20.54 35.41 13.84
N HIS A 738 -20.99 34.19 13.51
CA HIS A 738 -20.97 33.07 14.46
C HIS A 738 -19.53 32.67 14.80
N LYS A 739 -19.27 32.36 16.07
CA LYS A 739 -17.99 31.84 16.56
C LYS A 739 -18.18 30.39 16.98
N THR A 740 -17.49 29.49 16.31
CA THR A 740 -17.56 28.06 16.59
C THR A 740 -16.93 27.73 17.93
N PRO A 741 -17.63 27.01 18.82
CA PRO A 741 -17.04 26.44 20.02
C PRO A 741 -15.87 25.49 19.67
N PRO A 742 -14.82 25.41 20.52
CA PRO A 742 -13.70 24.50 20.31
C PRO A 742 -14.11 23.03 20.09
N GLU A 743 -15.19 22.59 20.74
CA GLU A 743 -15.73 21.23 20.67
C GLU A 743 -16.29 20.93 19.28
N ILE A 744 -17.09 21.85 18.72
CA ILE A 744 -17.62 21.73 17.36
C ILE A 744 -16.49 21.76 16.33
N THR A 745 -15.48 22.60 16.57
CA THR A 745 -14.30 22.66 15.71
C THR A 745 -13.56 21.33 15.71
N ALA A 746 -13.28 20.77 16.89
CA ALA A 746 -12.60 19.49 17.04
C ALA A 746 -13.42 18.35 16.41
N TYR A 747 -14.73 18.31 16.62
CA TYR A 747 -15.62 17.34 15.98
C TYR A 747 -15.58 17.47 14.45
N GLY A 748 -15.72 18.69 13.92
CA GLY A 748 -15.63 18.96 12.49
C GLY A 748 -14.31 18.48 11.90
N LEU A 749 -13.18 18.76 12.54
CA LEU A 749 -11.87 18.30 12.07
C LEU A 749 -11.74 16.76 12.11
N SER A 750 -12.32 16.10 13.11
CA SER A 750 -12.42 14.63 13.12
C SER A 750 -13.24 14.12 11.92
N ARG A 751 -14.38 14.76 11.62
CA ARG A 751 -15.20 14.46 10.44
C ARG A 751 -14.47 14.72 9.12
N ALA A 752 -13.65 15.76 9.04
CA ALA A 752 -12.81 16.04 7.88
C ALA A 752 -11.77 14.93 7.67
N SER A 753 -11.15 14.45 8.76
CA SER A 753 -10.23 13.31 8.71
C SER A 753 -10.93 12.05 8.18
N HIS A 754 -12.13 11.76 8.66
CA HIS A 754 -12.95 10.65 8.17
C HIS A 754 -13.23 10.77 6.66
N ALA A 755 -13.65 11.95 6.21
CA ALA A 755 -13.97 12.19 4.81
C ALA A 755 -12.73 12.01 3.91
N PHE A 756 -11.59 12.58 4.30
CA PHE A 756 -10.34 12.39 3.56
C PHE A 756 -9.90 10.93 3.49
N LEU A 757 -10.12 10.15 4.54
CA LEU A 757 -9.79 8.73 4.55
C LEU A 757 -10.71 7.91 3.65
N ARG A 758 -12.02 8.16 3.66
CA ARG A 758 -12.95 7.51 2.71
C ARG A 758 -12.60 7.84 1.26
N ALA A 759 -12.29 9.10 0.98
CA ALA A 759 -11.79 9.51 -0.34
C ALA A 759 -10.49 8.78 -0.72
N CYS A 760 -9.56 8.63 0.23
CA CYS A 760 -8.30 7.92 0.05
C CYS A 760 -8.50 6.42 -0.28
N ARG A 761 -9.59 5.77 0.18
CA ARG A 761 -9.89 4.35 -0.07
C ARG A 761 -10.47 4.03 -1.44
N GLN A 762 -11.26 4.93 -2.02
CA GLN A 762 -12.13 4.58 -3.16
C GLN A 762 -11.44 4.66 -4.52
N THR A 763 -10.53 5.59 -4.71
CA THR A 763 -9.83 5.77 -5.98
C THR A 763 -8.72 4.74 -6.13
N ASP A 764 -8.55 4.12 -7.30
CA ASP A 764 -7.34 3.38 -7.68
C ASP A 764 -6.38 4.33 -8.42
N GLY A 765 -5.08 4.32 -8.12
CA GLY A 765 -4.06 5.05 -8.89
C GLY A 765 -3.76 6.49 -8.45
N ALA A 766 -3.16 7.29 -9.36
CA ALA A 766 -2.59 8.63 -9.08
C ALA A 766 -3.59 9.65 -8.50
N ASP A 767 -4.89 9.44 -8.69
CA ASP A 767 -5.97 10.28 -8.19
C ASP A 767 -6.23 10.11 -6.67
N GLN A 768 -5.62 9.11 -6.01
CA GLN A 768 -5.67 8.92 -4.54
C GLN A 768 -4.91 10.00 -3.75
N GLN A 769 -3.83 10.55 -4.32
CA GLN A 769 -2.86 11.35 -3.58
C GLN A 769 -3.43 12.59 -2.87
N PRO A 770 -4.36 13.37 -3.47
CA PRO A 770 -4.84 14.60 -2.85
C PRO A 770 -5.57 14.36 -1.52
N ALA A 771 -6.36 13.29 -1.43
CA ALA A 771 -7.14 12.99 -0.22
C ALA A 771 -6.27 12.47 0.92
N CYS A 772 -5.37 11.52 0.62
CA CYS A 772 -4.44 11.01 1.63
C CYS A 772 -3.50 12.12 2.12
N ALA A 773 -3.02 13.00 1.21
CA ALA A 773 -2.21 14.16 1.56
C ALA A 773 -2.99 15.19 2.39
N ALA A 774 -4.27 15.43 2.10
CA ALA A 774 -5.12 16.31 2.89
C ALA A 774 -5.32 15.80 4.32
N ASN A 775 -5.55 14.49 4.50
CA ASN A 775 -5.63 13.90 5.83
C ASN A 775 -4.30 14.05 6.60
N TRP A 776 -3.18 13.76 5.94
CA TRP A 776 -1.86 13.91 6.56
C TRP A 776 -1.56 15.35 6.98
N ALA A 777 -1.88 16.32 6.13
CA ALA A 777 -1.71 17.74 6.42
C ALA A 777 -2.59 18.18 7.61
N LEU A 778 -3.84 17.72 7.66
CA LEU A 778 -4.75 17.96 8.77
C LEU A 778 -4.18 17.42 10.09
N LEU A 779 -3.79 16.14 10.13
CA LEU A 779 -3.27 15.50 11.35
C LEU A 779 -1.96 16.16 11.82
N THR A 780 -1.08 16.53 10.90
CA THR A 780 0.16 17.25 11.22
C THR A 780 -0.13 18.58 11.89
N ALA A 781 -0.99 19.41 11.30
CA ALA A 781 -1.37 20.70 11.85
C ALA A 781 -2.07 20.56 13.22
N TRP A 782 -3.00 19.61 13.34
CA TRP A 782 -3.69 19.34 14.61
C TRP A 782 -2.71 18.88 15.71
N SER A 783 -1.75 18.04 15.35
CA SER A 783 -0.71 17.50 16.22
C SER A 783 0.39 18.51 16.62
N ARG A 784 0.49 19.67 15.94
CA ARG A 784 1.31 20.82 16.38
C ARG A 784 0.56 21.84 17.23
N GLY A 785 -0.78 21.81 17.19
CA GLY A 785 -1.64 22.67 18.01
C GLY A 785 -2.23 23.82 17.21
N ASP A 786 -2.14 23.75 15.89
CA ASP A 786 -2.73 24.72 14.96
C ASP A 786 -4.27 24.70 15.03
N TYR A 787 -4.85 23.64 15.62
CA TYR A 787 -6.28 23.46 15.81
C TYR A 787 -6.65 23.14 17.27
N PRO A 788 -7.90 23.45 17.69
CA PRO A 788 -8.35 23.19 19.06
C PRO A 788 -8.19 21.74 19.48
N ARG A 789 -7.75 21.54 20.72
CA ARG A 789 -7.66 20.23 21.38
C ARG A 789 -8.38 20.31 22.70
N LEU A 790 -9.04 19.22 23.07
CA LEU A 790 -9.82 19.15 24.29
C LEU A 790 -8.90 18.93 25.49
N PRO A 791 -9.01 19.73 26.56
CA PRO A 791 -8.22 19.49 27.76
C PRO A 791 -8.65 18.19 28.43
N ARG A 792 -7.65 17.45 28.91
CA ARG A 792 -7.78 16.20 29.67
C ARG A 792 -6.75 16.17 30.79
N THR A 793 -6.95 15.28 31.73
CA THR A 793 -5.94 14.86 32.71
C THR A 793 -5.48 13.47 32.33
N CYS A 794 -4.19 13.33 32.09
CA CYS A 794 -3.58 12.05 31.75
C CYS A 794 -2.69 11.58 32.89
N ARG A 795 -2.71 10.29 33.18
CA ARG A 795 -1.82 9.67 34.15
C ARG A 795 -1.25 8.36 33.66
N VAL A 796 -0.06 8.02 34.14
CA VAL A 796 0.58 6.72 33.94
C VAL A 796 0.69 6.04 35.29
N GLN A 797 0.28 4.79 35.35
CA GLN A 797 0.44 3.91 36.51
C GLN A 797 1.42 2.80 36.17
N ASN A 798 2.24 2.40 37.14
CA ASN A 798 3.06 1.21 36.97
C ASN A 798 2.23 -0.09 37.15
N ALA A 799 2.83 -1.24 36.92
CA ALA A 799 2.18 -2.55 37.09
C ALA A 799 1.62 -2.82 38.50
N ALA A 800 2.12 -2.12 39.53
CA ALA A 800 1.60 -2.21 40.90
C ALA A 800 0.40 -1.27 41.16
N GLY A 801 -0.08 -0.55 40.14
CA GLY A 801 -1.18 0.42 40.24
C GLY A 801 -0.79 1.76 40.85
N ARG A 802 0.51 2.01 41.11
CA ARG A 802 0.97 3.30 41.63
C ARG A 802 1.07 4.32 40.51
N VAL A 803 0.45 5.49 40.69
CA VAL A 803 0.59 6.63 39.78
C VAL A 803 2.04 7.11 39.80
N ILE A 804 2.68 7.08 38.63
CA ILE A 804 4.07 7.53 38.44
C ILE A 804 4.14 8.88 37.71
N SER A 805 3.08 9.26 36.99
CA SER A 805 2.93 10.55 36.33
C SER A 805 1.46 10.91 36.27
N GLU A 806 1.10 12.15 36.57
CA GLU A 806 -0.23 12.73 36.38
C GLU A 806 -0.06 14.18 35.98
N LYS A 807 -0.59 14.54 34.80
CA LYS A 807 -0.39 15.87 34.19
C LYS A 807 -1.63 16.24 33.37
N PRO A 808 -1.91 17.54 33.17
CA PRO A 808 -2.83 17.94 32.11
C PRO A 808 -2.27 17.48 30.76
N CYS A 809 -3.15 17.07 29.86
CA CYS A 809 -2.85 16.71 28.48
C CYS A 809 -3.94 17.29 27.56
N GLN A 810 -3.69 17.24 26.27
CA GLN A 810 -4.64 17.70 25.25
C GLN A 810 -5.05 16.53 24.38
N TYR A 811 -6.31 16.47 23.97
CA TYR A 811 -6.90 15.32 23.32
C TYR A 811 -7.63 15.70 22.03
N PHE A 812 -7.52 14.85 21.02
CA PHE A 812 -8.42 14.87 19.88
C PHE A 812 -8.61 13.48 19.28
N VAL A 813 -9.72 13.31 18.56
CA VAL A 813 -10.07 12.09 17.85
C VAL A 813 -9.82 12.28 16.37
N PHE A 814 -9.28 11.26 15.73
CA PHE A 814 -9.17 11.18 14.28
C PHE A 814 -9.54 9.79 13.79
N HIS A 815 -9.72 9.65 12.48
CA HIS A 815 -10.06 8.37 11.87
C HIS A 815 -8.80 7.67 11.35
N VAL A 816 -8.85 6.34 11.23
CA VAL A 816 -7.77 5.50 10.71
C VAL A 816 -8.32 4.49 9.71
N LEU A 817 -7.50 4.14 8.71
CA LEU A 817 -7.85 3.12 7.73
C LEU A 817 -7.68 1.73 8.34
N GLU A 818 -8.75 0.93 8.35
CA GLU A 818 -8.71 -0.49 8.70
C GLU A 818 -9.26 -1.33 7.55
N PHE A 819 -8.70 -2.52 7.34
CA PHE A 819 -9.00 -3.37 6.17
C PHE A 819 -10.51 -3.57 5.90
N ASP A 820 -11.34 -3.65 6.94
CA ASP A 820 -12.78 -3.96 6.81
C ASP A 820 -13.73 -2.91 7.42
N ASP A 821 -13.23 -1.80 8.01
CA ASP A 821 -14.08 -0.77 8.63
C ASP A 821 -13.38 0.59 8.76
N ASP A 822 -14.12 1.64 9.11
CA ASP A 822 -13.58 2.96 9.45
C ASP A 822 -13.26 3.01 10.96
N GLY A 823 -11.98 2.89 11.33
CA GLY A 823 -11.55 2.93 12.73
C GLY A 823 -11.46 4.36 13.28
N GLN A 824 -11.56 4.51 14.60
CA GLN A 824 -11.28 5.76 15.30
C GLN A 824 -10.09 5.60 16.25
N ALA A 825 -9.25 6.63 16.31
CA ALA A 825 -8.12 6.70 17.21
C ALA A 825 -8.15 8.01 18.01
N GLY A 826 -7.83 7.90 19.30
CA GLY A 826 -7.63 9.02 20.20
C GLY A 826 -6.15 9.39 20.27
N LEU A 827 -5.81 10.66 20.15
CA LEU A 827 -4.46 11.17 20.34
C LEU A 827 -4.41 12.11 21.54
N TYR A 828 -3.56 11.77 22.50
CA TYR A 828 -3.28 12.54 23.69
C TYR A 828 -1.89 13.17 23.57
N VAL A 829 -1.83 14.50 23.54
CA VAL A 829 -0.60 15.29 23.52
C VAL A 829 -0.28 15.75 24.93
N TRP A 830 0.89 15.35 25.42
CA TRP A 830 1.39 15.71 26.74
C TRP A 830 2.03 17.11 26.74
N PRO A 831 2.23 17.75 27.91
CA PRO A 831 2.83 19.09 27.99
C PRO A 831 4.27 19.16 27.47
N ASP A 832 4.97 18.03 27.45
CA ASP A 832 6.32 17.86 26.93
C ASP A 832 6.36 17.55 25.42
N GLY A 833 5.20 17.52 24.75
CA GLY A 833 5.09 17.23 23.31
C GLY A 833 4.94 15.74 22.98
N ASP A 834 5.17 14.86 23.96
CA ASP A 834 4.97 13.43 23.79
C ASP A 834 3.52 13.12 23.42
N ARG A 835 3.32 11.97 22.76
CA ARG A 835 2.02 11.57 22.21
C ARG A 835 1.68 10.16 22.64
N THR A 836 0.47 9.99 23.16
CA THR A 836 -0.13 8.68 23.38
C THR A 836 -1.29 8.50 22.42
N VAL A 837 -1.31 7.39 21.69
CA VAL A 837 -2.38 7.03 20.76
C VAL A 837 -3.13 5.83 21.32
N THR A 838 -4.45 5.96 21.42
CA THR A 838 -5.37 4.85 21.71
C THR A 838 -6.19 4.54 20.47
N ARG A 839 -6.55 3.28 20.27
CA ARG A 839 -7.39 2.87 19.14
C ARG A 839 -8.19 1.63 19.51
N ASP A 840 -9.46 1.62 19.11
CA ASP A 840 -10.32 0.44 19.20
C ASP A 840 -10.60 -0.07 17.77
N SER A 841 -10.36 -1.36 17.53
CA SER A 841 -10.45 -2.00 16.22
C SER A 841 -10.92 -3.44 16.37
N LYS A 842 -12.07 -3.79 15.78
CA LYS A 842 -12.63 -5.16 15.78
C LYS A 842 -12.65 -5.85 17.16
N GLY A 843 -13.03 -5.11 18.20
CA GLY A 843 -13.07 -5.60 19.57
C GLY A 843 -11.71 -5.76 20.27
N LYS A 844 -10.62 -5.38 19.59
CA LYS A 844 -9.28 -5.25 20.16
C LYS A 844 -8.95 -3.79 20.41
N ARG A 845 -8.16 -3.53 21.46
CA ARG A 845 -7.73 -2.18 21.81
C ARG A 845 -6.23 -2.07 21.74
N TYR A 846 -5.75 -0.91 21.31
CA TYR A 846 -4.34 -0.64 21.07
C TYR A 846 -3.90 0.60 21.84
N LEU A 847 -2.67 0.56 22.34
CA LEU A 847 -1.97 1.68 22.96
C LEU A 847 -0.62 1.84 22.27
N ASN A 848 -0.40 2.98 21.63
CA ASN A 848 0.80 3.28 20.83
C ASN A 848 1.13 2.19 19.80
N GLY A 849 0.08 1.61 19.19
CA GLY A 849 0.20 0.57 18.16
C GLY A 849 0.30 -0.87 18.68
N ALA A 850 0.47 -1.09 19.99
CA ALA A 850 0.51 -2.42 20.59
C ALA A 850 -0.85 -2.82 21.17
N GLU A 851 -1.25 -4.09 21.04
CA GLU A 851 -2.47 -4.62 21.67
C GLU A 851 -2.35 -4.51 23.20
N VAL A 852 -3.41 -4.01 23.85
CA VAL A 852 -3.42 -3.83 25.31
C VAL A 852 -3.71 -5.16 26.01
N GLY A 853 -3.05 -5.42 27.13
CA GLY A 853 -3.31 -6.59 27.97
C GLY A 853 -4.58 -6.46 28.80
N GLY A 854 -5.17 -5.26 28.86
CA GLY A 854 -6.43 -4.99 29.54
C GLY A 854 -6.94 -3.56 29.30
N HIS A 855 -8.24 -3.38 29.45
CA HIS A 855 -8.92 -2.09 29.45
C HIS A 855 -9.93 -2.05 30.59
N SER A 856 -10.11 -0.87 31.16
CA SER A 856 -10.97 -0.67 32.33
C SER A 856 -11.42 0.78 32.39
N VAL A 857 -12.66 0.99 32.82
CA VAL A 857 -13.20 2.31 33.17
C VAL A 857 -13.53 2.28 34.65
N GLU A 858 -12.76 3.01 35.46
CA GLU A 858 -12.84 2.96 36.91
C GLU A 858 -12.63 4.36 37.50
N ASN A 859 -13.52 4.78 38.42
CA ASN A 859 -13.41 6.03 39.17
C ASN A 859 -13.27 7.28 38.28
N GLY A 860 -13.96 7.33 37.13
CA GLY A 860 -13.88 8.45 36.18
C GLY A 860 -12.65 8.45 35.28
N TRP A 861 -11.85 7.37 35.31
CA TRP A 861 -10.68 7.18 34.44
C TRP A 861 -10.91 6.04 33.47
N GLU A 862 -10.55 6.25 32.22
CA GLU A 862 -10.40 5.20 31.24
C GLU A 862 -8.92 4.82 31.12
N CYS A 863 -8.62 3.53 31.30
CA CYS A 863 -7.26 3.04 31.42
C CYS A 863 -6.97 1.88 30.45
N TRP A 864 -5.83 1.96 29.77
CA TRP A 864 -5.27 0.96 28.86
C TRP A 864 -3.99 0.36 29.45
N THR A 865 -3.98 -0.95 29.65
CA THR A 865 -2.83 -1.69 30.21
C THR A 865 -1.93 -2.20 29.11
N ASN A 866 -0.68 -1.79 29.08
CA ASN A 866 0.31 -2.33 28.16
C ASN A 866 0.59 -3.81 28.48
N ALA A 867 0.42 -4.70 27.49
CA ALA A 867 0.55 -6.14 27.69
C ALA A 867 1.95 -6.60 28.11
N ALA A 868 3.00 -5.91 27.66
CA ALA A 868 4.38 -6.28 27.93
C ALA A 868 4.86 -5.79 29.32
N SER A 869 4.55 -4.55 29.67
CA SER A 869 5.06 -3.91 30.90
C SER A 869 4.09 -3.98 32.09
N GLY A 870 2.80 -4.24 31.85
CA GLY A 870 1.76 -4.11 32.87
C GLY A 870 1.46 -2.66 33.29
N ASN A 871 2.17 -1.67 32.76
CA ASN A 871 1.91 -0.25 33.01
C ASN A 871 0.57 0.17 32.38
N ARG A 872 -0.12 1.12 33.00
CA ARG A 872 -1.41 1.64 32.52
C ARG A 872 -1.26 3.09 32.10
N PHE A 873 -1.68 3.41 30.89
CA PHE A 873 -2.03 4.78 30.53
C PHE A 873 -3.49 4.99 30.90
N CYS A 874 -3.81 6.08 31.58
CA CYS A 874 -5.17 6.45 31.91
C CYS A 874 -5.44 7.91 31.53
N ALA A 875 -6.63 8.18 31.03
CA ALA A 875 -7.13 9.53 30.83
C ALA A 875 -8.44 9.70 31.61
N ASP A 876 -8.70 10.90 32.10
CA ASP A 876 -10.01 11.22 32.64
C ASP A 876 -11.05 11.08 31.53
N GLN A 877 -12.19 10.45 31.85
CA GLN A 877 -13.30 10.50 30.93
C GLN A 877 -13.82 11.94 30.88
N PRO A 878 -14.26 12.43 29.71
CA PRO A 878 -15.12 13.60 29.71
C PRO A 878 -16.25 13.32 30.71
N GLU A 879 -16.56 14.28 31.61
CA GLU A 879 -17.93 14.37 32.09
C GLU A 879 -18.79 14.26 30.84
N GLU A 880 -19.71 13.29 30.78
CA GLU A 880 -20.66 13.18 29.69
C GLU A 880 -21.25 14.57 29.48
N ALA A 881 -20.77 15.27 28.46
CA ALA A 881 -21.50 16.37 27.86
C ALA A 881 -22.70 15.62 27.29
N GLY A 882 -23.77 15.53 28.10
CA GLY A 882 -24.89 14.65 27.84
C GLY A 882 -25.27 14.74 26.38
N GLU A 883 -25.39 13.58 25.73
CA GLU A 883 -25.73 13.43 24.31
C GLU A 883 -26.33 14.71 23.71
N TYR A 884 -25.48 15.52 23.07
CA TYR A 884 -25.89 16.72 22.33
C TYR A 884 -25.98 16.37 20.86
#